data_AF-A0A818GPC6-F1
#
_entry.id   AF-A0A818GPC6-F1
#
_cell.length_a   1.000
_cell.length_b   1.000
_cell.length_c   1.000
_cell.angle_alpha   90.00
_cell.angle_beta   90.00
_cell.angle_gamma   90.00
#
_symmetry.space_group_name_H-M   'P 1'
#
loop_
_entity.id
_entity.type
_entity.pdbx_description
1 polymer ?
#
loop_
_entity_poly.entity_id
_entity_poly.type
_entity_poly.pdbx_seq_one_letter_code
_entity_poly.pdbx_strand_id
1 'polypeptide(L)'
;MSYVLVLVPSPNLTFTFESSDALKKLPIINTVDIARQLELAYSLSRNSLANISIASDPTTDNNRQNCLVKCTVTNVNNTRLILQVIINYLPCGRFDFCKIALFNKISESFNNDRDPFPIDLQYNDSTQSTVYIKRCKTSIYSIVKQFNLYNASIAELQDGLSKRYFTSVDLVKAYIARIDEVNLKGPELRAVIEISPTALDAAYATDILRQNGTILSSLHGIPILLKDNIATRPEDGMNTTAGSFALLGSITPDDATVVKKLRNAGAVILGKTSLSEWANFRSVNMTNGWSGRSGQATSAFYPHGDACGSSTGSGIASSIGLAAASLGTETDGSIVCPGSRSNLVGIKPTVGLTSRHLVIPISQNQDSVGPMCQSVADVAAILTIIAGRDNEDNFTLAQPDKVPDYSQYLNANGLRGARIGVLRKIFANSTFGGYPDYIISEFNKTIEEVFKKLGANITDPADLDTADEIATAEHEFIVLKYELKDGINQYLSQLKSIPSNTTTLQDLINFNIAHPDLELPPGRDNQNLFLEAQNTINLQDSTYTNALAIDFDLGRRRGIDATLKKYNLDALIAPTEGFTSSPPGIAGYPIITVPLGFLPNDTKVTTNENTASLKLPIWPAPNFPFGLSFIGTAYSEAKLIELAYSYEQATQHKRRGMPFEAAIPKTQLTDILCPK
;
A
#
# COMPACT_ATOMS: atom_id res chain seq x y z
N MET A 1 -12.34 -37.97 -20.63
CA MET A 1 -12.77 -37.33 -21.89
C MET A 1 -12.88 -35.85 -21.62
N SER A 2 -11.98 -35.08 -22.23
CA SER A 2 -11.93 -33.63 -22.16
C SER A 2 -13.09 -33.03 -22.96
N TYR A 3 -13.72 -31.99 -22.44
CA TYR A 3 -14.48 -31.05 -23.27
C TYR A 3 -13.89 -29.67 -23.09
N VAL A 4 -13.27 -29.20 -24.18
CA VAL A 4 -12.80 -27.84 -24.40
C VAL A 4 -14.03 -27.00 -24.74
N LEU A 5 -14.27 -25.92 -23.98
CA LEU A 5 -15.23 -24.90 -24.38
C LEU A 5 -14.49 -23.85 -25.21
N VAL A 6 -14.69 -23.86 -26.53
CA VAL A 6 -14.22 -22.82 -27.43
C VAL A 6 -15.20 -21.65 -27.34
N LEU A 7 -14.74 -20.50 -26.84
CA LEU A 7 -15.50 -19.26 -26.86
C LEU A 7 -15.36 -18.62 -28.25
N VAL A 8 -16.47 -18.58 -28.99
CA VAL A 8 -16.62 -17.75 -30.20
C VAL A 8 -17.48 -16.53 -29.83
N PRO A 9 -17.12 -15.30 -30.21
CA PRO A 9 -17.92 -14.13 -29.92
C PRO A 9 -19.23 -14.19 -30.74
N SER A 10 -20.36 -14.39 -30.06
CA SER A 10 -21.70 -14.24 -30.62
C SER A 10 -22.54 -13.34 -29.71
N PRO A 11 -23.38 -12.43 -30.23
CA PRO A 11 -24.08 -11.42 -29.42
C PRO A 11 -25.26 -11.94 -28.61
N ASN A 12 -25.61 -13.23 -28.66
CA ASN A 12 -26.87 -13.72 -28.09
C ASN A 12 -26.69 -15.06 -27.36
N LEU A 13 -26.45 -15.00 -26.06
CA LEU A 13 -26.65 -16.13 -25.14
C LEU A 13 -27.96 -15.90 -24.39
N THR A 14 -28.91 -16.82 -24.58
CA THR A 14 -30.18 -16.90 -23.84
C THR A 14 -30.10 -18.14 -22.95
N PHE A 15 -30.30 -18.00 -21.65
CA PHE A 15 -30.44 -19.14 -20.75
C PHE A 15 -31.93 -19.39 -20.50
N THR A 16 -32.40 -20.59 -20.81
CA THR A 16 -33.73 -21.10 -20.47
C THR A 16 -33.55 -22.20 -19.42
N PHE A 17 -34.19 -22.06 -18.26
CA PHE A 17 -34.27 -23.12 -17.27
C PHE A 17 -35.48 -24.00 -17.60
N GLU A 18 -35.24 -25.27 -17.94
CA GLU A 18 -36.28 -26.31 -17.91
C GLU A 18 -36.21 -27.03 -16.55
N SER A 19 -37.29 -26.97 -15.77
CA SER A 19 -37.36 -27.68 -14.50
C SER A 19 -37.70 -29.16 -14.71
N SER A 20 -36.88 -30.05 -14.15
CA SER A 20 -37.21 -31.47 -13.98
C SER A 20 -38.21 -31.66 -12.83
N ASP A 21 -38.98 -32.76 -12.90
CA ASP A 21 -40.24 -33.12 -12.23
C ASP A 21 -40.34 -33.07 -10.68
N ALA A 22 -39.44 -32.40 -9.95
CA ALA A 22 -39.42 -32.42 -8.48
C ALA A 22 -40.16 -31.25 -7.79
N LEU A 23 -40.81 -30.33 -8.51
CA LEU A 23 -41.42 -29.11 -7.92
C LEU A 23 -42.95 -29.01 -8.06
N LYS A 24 -43.66 -30.12 -8.31
CA LYS A 24 -45.15 -30.16 -8.44
C LYS A 24 -45.95 -29.92 -7.13
N LYS A 25 -45.34 -29.40 -6.05
CA LYS A 25 -46.05 -29.12 -4.79
C LYS A 25 -45.56 -27.84 -4.07
N LEU A 26 -45.62 -26.70 -4.74
CA LEU A 26 -45.61 -25.40 -4.05
C LEU A 26 -46.77 -24.53 -4.56
N PRO A 27 -47.64 -24.00 -3.68
CA PRO A 27 -48.77 -23.16 -4.08
C PRO A 27 -48.29 -21.72 -4.36
N ILE A 28 -48.84 -21.12 -5.43
CA ILE A 28 -48.90 -19.68 -5.72
C ILE A 28 -47.56 -18.94 -5.59
N ILE A 29 -46.86 -18.75 -6.72
CA ILE A 29 -45.68 -17.89 -6.79
C ILE A 29 -46.08 -16.46 -6.39
N ASN A 30 -45.58 -16.02 -5.23
CA ASN A 30 -45.84 -14.70 -4.66
C ASN A 30 -44.95 -13.66 -5.37
N THR A 31 -45.44 -12.44 -5.54
CA THR A 31 -44.70 -11.25 -6.04
C THR A 31 -43.30 -11.04 -5.44
N VAL A 32 -43.03 -11.63 -4.27
CA VAL A 32 -41.73 -11.65 -3.59
C VAL A 32 -40.66 -12.44 -4.37
N ASP A 33 -41.03 -13.50 -5.10
CA ASP A 33 -40.07 -14.33 -5.85
C ASP A 33 -39.54 -13.63 -7.11
N ILE A 34 -40.35 -12.79 -7.75
CA ILE A 34 -39.93 -11.98 -8.92
C ILE A 34 -38.90 -10.93 -8.49
N ALA A 35 -39.11 -10.28 -7.35
CA ALA A 35 -38.17 -9.28 -6.84
C ALA A 35 -36.81 -9.91 -6.47
N ARG A 36 -36.83 -11.10 -5.87
CA ARG A 36 -35.61 -11.85 -5.50
C ARG A 36 -34.84 -12.34 -6.73
N GLN A 37 -35.55 -12.73 -7.79
CA GLN A 37 -34.96 -13.08 -9.08
C GLN A 37 -34.37 -11.85 -9.80
N LEU A 38 -35.00 -10.67 -9.67
CA LEU A 38 -34.47 -9.40 -10.19
C LEU A 38 -33.26 -8.89 -9.39
N GLU A 39 -33.21 -9.08 -8.07
CA GLU A 39 -32.00 -8.84 -7.25
C GLU A 39 -30.86 -9.75 -7.68
N LEU A 40 -31.13 -11.04 -7.91
CA LEU A 40 -30.14 -12.00 -8.39
C LEU A 40 -29.62 -11.59 -9.78
N ALA A 41 -30.53 -11.22 -10.69
CA ALA A 41 -30.21 -10.70 -12.02
C ALA A 41 -29.37 -9.40 -11.97
N TYR A 42 -29.72 -8.47 -11.07
CA TYR A 42 -28.96 -7.26 -10.81
C TYR A 42 -27.54 -7.57 -10.32
N SER A 43 -27.39 -8.51 -9.37
CA SER A 43 -26.10 -8.95 -8.85
C SER A 43 -25.21 -9.58 -9.94
N LEU A 44 -25.80 -10.36 -10.85
CA LEU A 44 -25.10 -11.04 -11.95
C LEU A 44 -24.71 -10.05 -13.07
N SER A 45 -25.54 -9.04 -13.32
CA SER A 45 -25.27 -7.99 -14.34
C SER A 45 -24.14 -7.00 -13.96
N ARG A 46 -23.65 -7.02 -12.71
CA ARG A 46 -22.47 -6.25 -12.30
C ARG A 46 -21.19 -6.68 -13.04
N ASN A 47 -21.17 -7.87 -13.66
CA ASN A 47 -19.96 -8.47 -14.23
C ASN A 47 -20.03 -8.74 -15.75
N SER A 48 -21.19 -8.60 -16.43
CA SER A 48 -21.32 -8.68 -17.91
C SER A 48 -22.72 -8.29 -18.41
N LEU A 49 -22.87 -8.10 -19.74
CA LEU A 49 -24.16 -7.96 -20.44
C LEU A 49 -24.98 -9.25 -20.29
N ALA A 50 -26.01 -9.26 -19.45
CA ALA A 50 -26.88 -10.41 -19.23
C ALA A 50 -28.34 -10.08 -19.57
N ASN A 51 -28.89 -10.75 -20.59
CA ASN A 51 -30.33 -10.73 -20.87
C ASN A 51 -31.01 -11.85 -20.06
N ILE A 52 -31.71 -11.49 -18.99
CA ILE A 52 -32.44 -12.45 -18.14
C ILE A 52 -33.93 -12.31 -18.41
N SER A 53 -34.56 -13.41 -18.84
CA SER A 53 -36.02 -13.53 -19.04
C SER A 53 -36.62 -14.45 -17.98
N ILE A 54 -37.53 -13.92 -17.16
CA ILE A 54 -38.31 -14.69 -16.19
C ILE A 54 -39.69 -14.90 -16.82
N ALA A 55 -40.24 -16.12 -16.74
CA ALA A 55 -41.61 -16.44 -17.15
C ALA A 55 -42.27 -17.28 -16.05
N SER A 56 -43.54 -17.01 -15.75
CA SER A 56 -44.35 -17.84 -14.86
C SER A 56 -45.11 -18.89 -15.66
N ASP A 57 -45.08 -20.16 -15.22
CA ASP A 57 -45.83 -21.27 -15.83
C ASP A 57 -47.34 -21.17 -15.52
N PRO A 58 -48.26 -21.57 -16.43
CA PRO A 58 -49.69 -21.39 -16.25
C PRO A 58 -50.27 -22.45 -15.31
N THR A 59 -50.87 -22.03 -14.20
CA THR A 59 -51.74 -22.92 -13.42
C THR A 59 -53.11 -23.03 -14.10
N THR A 60 -53.61 -24.26 -14.25
CA THR A 60 -54.98 -24.57 -14.69
C THR A 60 -55.99 -24.20 -13.61
N ASP A 61 -56.36 -22.92 -13.53
CA ASP A 61 -57.56 -22.50 -12.80
C ASP A 61 -58.41 -21.60 -13.71
N ASN A 62 -59.58 -22.12 -14.10
CA ASN A 62 -60.37 -21.69 -15.25
C ASN A 62 -61.08 -20.34 -15.10
N ASN A 63 -60.66 -19.46 -14.17
CA ASN A 63 -61.31 -18.16 -13.94
C ASN A 63 -60.37 -17.00 -13.59
N ARG A 64 -59.05 -17.11 -13.80
CA ARG A 64 -58.14 -15.95 -13.76
C ARG A 64 -57.36 -15.87 -15.06
N GLN A 65 -57.54 -14.76 -15.79
CA GLN A 65 -56.83 -14.51 -17.04
C GLN A 65 -55.32 -14.41 -16.80
N ASN A 66 -54.56 -15.17 -17.58
CA ASN A 66 -53.10 -15.33 -17.45
C ASN A 66 -52.35 -14.05 -17.86
N CYS A 67 -51.46 -13.54 -17.00
CA CYS A 67 -50.50 -12.50 -17.36
C CYS A 67 -49.11 -13.12 -17.53
N LEU A 68 -48.57 -13.10 -18.74
CA LEU A 68 -47.16 -13.39 -18.96
C LEU A 68 -46.38 -12.10 -18.61
N VAL A 69 -45.45 -12.16 -17.65
CA VAL A 69 -44.55 -11.04 -17.38
C VAL A 69 -43.20 -11.46 -17.94
N LYS A 70 -42.81 -10.89 -19.08
CA LYS A 70 -41.41 -10.94 -19.52
C LYS A 70 -40.68 -9.78 -18.82
N CYS A 71 -39.47 -10.02 -18.34
CA CYS A 71 -38.54 -8.95 -17.96
C CYS A 71 -37.32 -9.14 -18.85
N THR A 72 -36.74 -8.06 -19.35
CA THR A 72 -35.53 -8.12 -20.18
C THR A 72 -34.57 -7.05 -19.69
N VAL A 73 -33.59 -7.43 -18.88
CA VAL A 73 -32.55 -6.51 -18.40
C VAL A 73 -31.50 -6.34 -19.50
N THR A 74 -31.28 -5.12 -19.98
CA THR A 74 -30.32 -4.85 -21.07
C THR A 74 -29.36 -3.77 -20.62
N ASN A 75 -28.05 -4.04 -20.49
CA ASN A 75 -27.09 -2.97 -20.23
C ASN A 75 -26.85 -2.16 -21.52
N VAL A 76 -27.32 -0.91 -21.57
CA VAL A 76 -27.37 -0.14 -22.82
C VAL A 76 -26.09 0.65 -23.08
N ASN A 77 -25.21 0.87 -22.07
CA ASN A 77 -23.86 1.42 -22.26
C ASN A 77 -23.01 1.33 -20.98
N ASN A 78 -21.68 1.20 -21.10
CA ASN A 78 -20.73 1.11 -19.97
C ASN A 78 -20.77 2.29 -18.98
N THR A 79 -21.44 3.39 -19.33
CA THR A 79 -21.61 4.59 -18.49
C THR A 79 -22.97 4.67 -17.80
N ARG A 80 -23.98 3.90 -18.22
CA ARG A 80 -25.33 3.89 -17.62
C ARG A 80 -25.92 2.48 -17.63
N LEU A 81 -26.14 1.93 -16.44
CA LEU A 81 -26.93 0.72 -16.27
C LEU A 81 -28.41 1.11 -16.42
N ILE A 82 -28.93 1.00 -17.65
CA ILE A 82 -30.35 1.21 -17.95
C ILE A 82 -31.04 -0.13 -17.72
N LEU A 83 -31.82 -0.25 -16.65
CA LEU A 83 -32.68 -1.41 -16.45
C LEU A 83 -33.96 -1.21 -17.25
N GLN A 84 -33.98 -1.70 -18.49
CA GLN A 84 -35.23 -1.83 -19.22
C GLN A 84 -36.02 -3.00 -18.59
N VAL A 85 -37.32 -2.85 -18.34
CA VAL A 85 -38.16 -3.95 -17.87
C VAL A 85 -39.38 -3.99 -18.79
N ILE A 86 -39.29 -4.79 -19.85
CA ILE A 86 -40.34 -4.88 -20.88
C ILE A 86 -41.41 -5.89 -20.45
N ILE A 87 -42.45 -5.42 -19.76
CA ILE A 87 -43.57 -6.25 -19.35
C ILE A 87 -44.57 -6.41 -20.51
N ASN A 88 -44.50 -7.53 -21.23
CA ASN A 88 -45.41 -7.84 -22.33
C ASN A 88 -46.68 -8.54 -21.85
N TYR A 89 -47.80 -7.82 -21.79
CA TYR A 89 -49.11 -8.43 -21.54
C TYR A 89 -49.75 -8.95 -22.84
N LEU A 90 -50.26 -10.18 -22.83
CA LEU A 90 -51.31 -10.58 -23.78
C LEU A 90 -52.61 -9.84 -23.40
N PRO A 91 -53.43 -9.38 -24.36
CA PRO A 91 -54.56 -8.50 -24.09
C PRO A 91 -55.60 -9.20 -23.21
N CYS A 92 -55.55 -8.91 -21.92
CA CYS A 92 -56.59 -9.22 -20.95
C CYS A 92 -57.36 -7.91 -20.71
N GLY A 93 -58.68 -8.00 -20.58
CA GLY A 93 -59.58 -6.84 -20.58
C GLY A 93 -59.17 -5.72 -19.61
N ARG A 94 -59.62 -4.49 -19.95
CA ARG A 94 -59.39 -3.22 -19.26
C ARG A 94 -59.12 -3.36 -17.76
N PHE A 95 -57.87 -3.17 -17.30
CA PHE A 95 -57.57 -2.59 -15.97
C PHE A 95 -56.08 -2.19 -15.85
N ASP A 96 -55.83 -0.91 -15.52
CA ASP A 96 -54.51 -0.35 -15.18
C ASP A 96 -54.03 -0.72 -13.76
N PHE A 97 -54.87 -1.35 -12.93
CA PHE A 97 -54.57 -1.65 -11.53
C PHE A 97 -53.44 -2.67 -11.31
N CYS A 98 -53.32 -3.71 -12.17
CA CYS A 98 -52.23 -4.69 -12.06
C CYS A 98 -50.85 -4.09 -12.39
N LYS A 99 -50.80 -3.13 -13.32
CA LYS A 99 -49.55 -2.43 -13.71
C LYS A 99 -49.00 -1.60 -12.56
N ILE A 100 -49.87 -0.80 -11.92
CA ILE A 100 -49.50 0.10 -10.82
C ILE A 100 -49.14 -0.71 -9.56
N ALA A 101 -49.87 -1.77 -9.24
CA ALA A 101 -49.60 -2.59 -8.06
C ALA A 101 -48.27 -3.36 -8.16
N LEU A 102 -47.93 -3.90 -9.34
CA LEU A 102 -46.65 -4.57 -9.57
C LEU A 102 -45.49 -3.57 -9.58
N PHE A 103 -45.67 -2.42 -10.23
CA PHE A 103 -44.70 -1.32 -10.22
C PHE A 103 -44.42 -0.82 -8.79
N ASN A 104 -45.46 -0.60 -7.98
CA ASN A 104 -45.32 -0.19 -6.59
C ASN A 104 -44.64 -1.28 -5.74
N LYS A 105 -44.93 -2.56 -5.95
CA LYS A 105 -44.24 -3.65 -5.22
C LYS A 105 -42.78 -3.84 -5.62
N ILE A 106 -42.45 -3.67 -6.92
CA ILE A 106 -41.07 -3.66 -7.39
C ILE A 106 -40.34 -2.45 -6.77
N SER A 107 -40.98 -1.27 -6.78
CA SER A 107 -40.50 -0.06 -6.11
C SER A 107 -40.25 -0.27 -4.61
N GLU A 108 -41.20 -0.85 -3.89
CA GLU A 108 -41.07 -1.16 -2.46
C GLU A 108 -39.96 -2.17 -2.19
N SER A 109 -39.82 -3.21 -3.03
CA SER A 109 -38.76 -4.21 -2.85
C SER A 109 -37.36 -3.63 -3.06
N PHE A 110 -37.20 -2.68 -3.99
CA PHE A 110 -35.92 -1.99 -4.21
C PHE A 110 -35.67 -0.84 -3.22
N ASN A 111 -36.72 -0.28 -2.61
CA ASN A 111 -36.63 0.77 -1.60
C ASN A 111 -36.55 0.23 -0.15
N ASN A 112 -36.56 -1.10 0.05
CA ASN A 112 -36.36 -1.70 1.37
C ASN A 112 -34.91 -1.53 1.84
N ASP A 113 -34.63 -0.43 2.56
CA ASP A 113 -33.60 -0.11 3.59
C ASP A 113 -32.23 -0.83 3.64
N ARG A 114 -31.86 -1.67 2.67
CA ARG A 114 -30.66 -2.52 2.67
C ARG A 114 -29.69 -2.21 1.54
N ASP A 115 -30.11 -1.45 0.53
CA ASP A 115 -29.25 -0.99 -0.57
C ASP A 115 -29.16 0.56 -0.56
N PRO A 116 -27.97 1.17 -0.45
CA PRO A 116 -27.84 2.63 -0.33
C PRO A 116 -28.25 3.42 -1.59
N PHE A 117 -28.55 2.75 -2.71
CA PHE A 117 -28.91 3.40 -3.97
C PHE A 117 -30.43 3.47 -4.16
N PRO A 118 -31.06 4.66 -4.14
CA PRO A 118 -32.48 4.78 -4.47
C PRO A 118 -32.70 4.57 -5.97
N ILE A 119 -33.66 3.72 -6.31
CA ILE A 119 -34.09 3.54 -7.70
C ILE A 119 -35.21 4.55 -7.99
N ASP A 120 -34.96 5.48 -8.91
CA ASP A 120 -35.99 6.41 -9.41
C ASP A 120 -36.79 5.69 -10.51
N LEU A 121 -38.03 5.35 -10.23
CA LEU A 121 -38.89 4.60 -11.14
C LEU A 121 -39.81 5.59 -11.86
N GLN A 122 -39.60 5.80 -13.15
CA GLN A 122 -40.53 6.57 -13.99
C GLN A 122 -41.44 5.63 -14.76
N TYR A 123 -42.74 5.91 -14.72
CA TYR A 123 -43.75 5.21 -15.50
C TYR A 123 -44.04 5.98 -16.79
N ASN A 124 -44.07 5.29 -17.93
CA ASN A 124 -44.47 5.87 -19.22
C ASN A 124 -45.67 5.07 -19.75
N ASP A 125 -46.70 5.77 -20.23
CA ASP A 125 -48.02 5.22 -20.55
C ASP A 125 -48.08 4.43 -21.88
N SER A 126 -46.95 4.26 -22.56
CA SER A 126 -46.85 3.34 -23.70
C SER A 126 -46.76 1.89 -23.21
N THR A 127 -47.00 0.92 -24.08
CA THR A 127 -46.96 -0.53 -23.81
C THR A 127 -45.57 -1.05 -23.35
N GLN A 128 -44.66 -0.18 -22.95
CA GLN A 128 -43.31 -0.42 -22.45
C GLN A 128 -43.03 0.50 -21.27
N SER A 129 -42.66 -0.06 -20.11
CA SER A 129 -42.16 0.71 -18.97
C SER A 129 -40.62 0.78 -19.04
N THR A 130 -40.07 1.99 -19.01
CA THR A 130 -38.61 2.23 -18.97
C THR A 130 -38.25 2.84 -17.61
N VAL A 131 -37.43 2.14 -16.84
CA VAL A 131 -36.99 2.58 -15.50
C VAL A 131 -35.65 3.31 -15.62
N TYR A 132 -35.56 4.52 -15.05
CA TYR A 132 -34.34 5.33 -15.05
C TYR A 132 -33.69 5.33 -13.67
N ILE A 133 -32.73 4.43 -13.43
CA ILE A 133 -32.00 4.42 -12.16
C ILE A 133 -31.09 5.65 -12.08
N LYS A 134 -31.48 6.67 -11.30
CA LYS A 134 -30.62 7.81 -11.00
C LYS A 134 -29.50 7.32 -10.06
N ARG A 135 -28.30 7.14 -10.64
CA ARG A 135 -27.17 6.43 -10.02
C ARG A 135 -26.68 6.95 -8.66
N CYS A 136 -27.08 8.15 -8.24
CA CYS A 136 -26.57 8.73 -7.00
C CYS A 136 -27.51 9.85 -6.49
N LYS A 137 -28.00 9.71 -5.26
CA LYS A 137 -28.68 10.79 -4.53
C LYS A 137 -27.67 11.93 -4.35
N THR A 138 -28.07 13.18 -4.58
CA THR A 138 -27.21 14.36 -4.33
C THR A 138 -26.66 14.39 -2.90
N SER A 139 -27.39 13.83 -1.93
CA SER A 139 -26.94 13.66 -0.55
C SER A 139 -25.76 12.68 -0.42
N ILE A 140 -25.80 11.52 -1.09
CA ILE A 140 -24.71 10.53 -1.08
C ILE A 140 -23.47 11.10 -1.77
N TYR A 141 -23.64 11.76 -2.91
CA TYR A 141 -22.53 12.45 -3.59
C TYR A 141 -21.83 13.44 -2.65
N SER A 142 -22.60 14.27 -1.95
CA SER A 142 -22.07 15.28 -1.04
C SER A 142 -21.36 14.69 0.18
N ILE A 143 -21.81 13.53 0.66
CA ILE A 143 -21.18 12.79 1.77
C ILE A 143 -19.88 12.14 1.29
N VAL A 144 -19.92 11.36 0.21
CA VAL A 144 -18.76 10.62 -0.31
C VAL A 144 -17.64 11.57 -0.75
N LYS A 145 -17.99 12.74 -1.28
CA LYS A 145 -17.02 13.78 -1.68
C LYS A 145 -16.13 14.26 -0.52
N GLN A 146 -16.53 14.06 0.73
CA GLN A 146 -15.72 14.43 1.90
C GLN A 146 -14.51 13.50 2.10
N PHE A 147 -14.57 12.27 1.58
CA PHE A 147 -13.47 11.30 1.65
C PHE A 147 -12.51 11.53 0.47
N ASN A 148 -11.68 12.56 0.57
CA ASN A 148 -10.67 12.82 -0.44
C ASN A 148 -9.57 11.76 -0.36
N LEU A 149 -9.54 10.82 -1.32
CA LEU A 149 -8.57 9.72 -1.34
C LEU A 149 -7.12 10.17 -1.47
N TYR A 150 -6.88 11.44 -1.84
CA TYR A 150 -5.54 12.00 -1.81
C TYR A 150 -4.94 12.00 -0.39
N ASN A 151 -5.76 12.21 0.65
CA ASN A 151 -5.29 12.34 2.03
C ASN A 151 -6.20 11.75 3.11
N ALA A 152 -7.16 10.90 2.74
CA ALA A 152 -8.02 10.22 3.68
C ALA A 152 -7.18 9.28 4.58
N SER A 153 -7.32 9.45 5.89
CA SER A 153 -6.75 8.56 6.90
C SER A 153 -7.45 7.21 6.92
N ILE A 154 -6.81 6.19 7.50
CA ILE A 154 -7.41 4.86 7.68
C ILE A 154 -8.68 4.97 8.53
N ALA A 155 -8.67 5.85 9.54
CA ALA A 155 -9.83 6.09 10.41
C ALA A 155 -11.02 6.69 9.64
N GLU A 156 -10.78 7.67 8.77
CA GLU A 156 -11.84 8.24 7.91
C GLU A 156 -12.38 7.18 6.94
N LEU A 157 -11.50 6.40 6.30
CA LEU A 157 -11.94 5.33 5.41
C LEU A 157 -12.77 4.27 6.14
N GLN A 158 -12.37 3.88 7.35
CA GLN A 158 -13.16 2.98 8.20
C GLN A 158 -14.52 3.58 8.59
N ASP A 159 -14.56 4.87 8.93
CA ASP A 159 -15.81 5.55 9.24
C ASP A 159 -16.79 5.49 8.06
N GLY A 160 -16.30 5.78 6.84
CA GLY A 160 -17.08 5.66 5.61
C GLY A 160 -17.59 4.25 5.33
N LEU A 161 -16.75 3.22 5.52
CA LEU A 161 -17.13 1.81 5.39
C LEU A 161 -18.16 1.40 6.45
N SER A 162 -17.99 1.83 7.70
CA SER A 162 -18.88 1.49 8.81
C SER A 162 -20.28 2.09 8.64
N LYS A 163 -20.34 3.32 8.13
CA LYS A 163 -21.58 4.04 7.79
C LYS A 163 -22.16 3.62 6.45
N ARG A 164 -21.50 2.70 5.73
CA ARG A 164 -21.91 2.16 4.43
C ARG A 164 -22.08 3.25 3.36
N TYR A 165 -21.27 4.32 3.44
CA TYR A 165 -21.22 5.33 2.38
C TYR A 165 -20.57 4.81 1.11
N PHE A 166 -19.68 3.83 1.26
CA PHE A 166 -19.06 3.06 0.19
C PHE A 166 -18.65 1.70 0.75
N THR A 167 -18.33 0.76 -0.14
CA THR A 167 -17.84 -0.57 0.19
C THR A 167 -16.32 -0.67 0.00
N SER A 168 -15.71 -1.74 0.50
CA SER A 168 -14.29 -2.03 0.29
C SER A 168 -14.02 -2.27 -1.20
N VAL A 169 -14.97 -2.88 -1.92
CA VAL A 169 -14.91 -3.03 -3.39
C VAL A 169 -14.88 -1.67 -4.08
N ASP A 170 -15.70 -0.70 -3.66
CA ASP A 170 -15.71 0.64 -4.25
C ASP A 170 -14.37 1.36 -4.01
N LEU A 171 -13.83 1.21 -2.81
CA LEU A 171 -12.54 1.75 -2.43
C LEU A 171 -11.39 1.16 -3.25
N VAL A 172 -11.36 -0.17 -3.43
CA VAL A 172 -10.37 -0.84 -4.29
C VAL A 172 -10.49 -0.38 -5.74
N LYS A 173 -11.71 -0.29 -6.29
CA LYS A 173 -11.93 0.22 -7.66
C LYS A 173 -11.40 1.64 -7.81
N ALA A 174 -11.65 2.51 -6.84
CA ALA A 174 -11.17 3.88 -6.87
C ALA A 174 -9.64 3.94 -6.84
N TYR A 175 -8.98 3.15 -5.99
CA TYR A 175 -7.51 3.10 -5.96
C TYR A 175 -6.90 2.50 -7.25
N ILE A 176 -7.48 1.43 -7.80
CA ILE A 176 -7.02 0.87 -9.09
C ILE A 176 -7.12 1.93 -10.20
N ALA A 177 -8.23 2.67 -10.26
CA ALA A 177 -8.39 3.74 -11.25
C ALA A 177 -7.40 4.90 -11.04
N ARG A 178 -7.12 5.27 -9.78
CA ARG A 178 -6.07 6.27 -9.46
C ARG A 178 -4.68 5.79 -9.87
N ILE A 179 -4.36 4.52 -9.67
CA ILE A 179 -3.10 3.91 -10.13
C ILE A 179 -3.02 3.98 -11.65
N ASP A 180 -4.07 3.59 -12.36
CA ASP A 180 -4.11 3.62 -13.83
C ASP A 180 -3.88 5.03 -14.40
N GLU A 181 -4.39 6.08 -13.75
CA GLU A 181 -4.22 7.48 -14.18
C GLU A 181 -2.77 7.96 -14.21
N VAL A 182 -1.95 7.58 -13.22
CA VAL A 182 -0.64 8.21 -12.99
C VAL A 182 0.57 7.27 -13.03
N ASN A 183 0.36 5.97 -12.90
CA ASN A 183 1.46 5.03 -12.69
C ASN A 183 2.21 4.70 -13.99
N LEU A 184 1.46 4.30 -15.04
CA LEU A 184 1.98 4.05 -16.38
C LEU A 184 1.38 4.99 -17.44
N LYS A 185 0.29 5.67 -17.11
CA LYS A 185 -0.25 6.79 -17.88
C LYS A 185 0.17 8.10 -17.21
N GLY A 186 -0.26 9.22 -17.78
CA GLY A 186 0.01 10.54 -17.22
C GLY A 186 1.52 10.77 -17.04
N PRO A 187 2.01 11.10 -15.84
CA PRO A 187 3.42 11.36 -15.57
C PRO A 187 4.31 10.11 -15.45
N GLU A 188 3.77 8.90 -15.64
CA GLU A 188 4.52 7.64 -15.55
C GLU A 188 5.31 7.47 -14.24
N LEU A 189 4.63 7.61 -13.09
CA LEU A 189 5.32 7.56 -11.78
C LEU A 189 6.02 6.24 -11.49
N ARG A 190 5.52 5.13 -12.08
CA ARG A 190 6.02 3.75 -11.89
C ARG A 190 6.19 3.37 -10.42
N ALA A 191 5.25 3.79 -9.57
CA ALA A 191 5.19 3.50 -8.15
C ALA A 191 4.67 2.07 -7.84
N VAL A 192 3.74 1.57 -8.64
CA VAL A 192 3.12 0.24 -8.50
C VAL A 192 3.63 -0.66 -9.60
N ILE A 193 4.28 -1.77 -9.24
CA ILE A 193 4.83 -2.72 -10.22
C ILE A 193 3.81 -3.78 -10.64
N GLU A 194 2.84 -4.09 -9.76
CA GLU A 194 1.81 -5.10 -10.03
C GLU A 194 0.58 -4.83 -9.16
N ILE A 195 -0.62 -5.07 -9.71
CA ILE A 195 -1.89 -5.03 -8.96
C ILE A 195 -2.31 -6.47 -8.71
N SER A 196 -2.83 -6.77 -7.51
CA SER A 196 -3.32 -8.11 -7.21
C SER A 196 -4.55 -8.44 -8.06
N PRO A 197 -4.54 -9.53 -8.86
CA PRO A 197 -5.73 -9.97 -9.59
C PRO A 197 -6.88 -10.38 -8.67
N THR A 198 -6.61 -10.69 -7.39
CA THR A 198 -7.62 -11.08 -6.40
C THR A 198 -8.05 -9.93 -5.47
N ALA A 199 -7.54 -8.70 -5.66
CA ALA A 199 -7.84 -7.56 -4.78
C ALA A 199 -9.35 -7.29 -4.64
N LEU A 200 -10.10 -7.37 -5.75
CA LEU A 200 -11.55 -7.14 -5.74
C LEU A 200 -12.30 -8.26 -5.01
N ASP A 201 -11.88 -9.51 -5.18
CA ASP A 201 -12.49 -10.65 -4.49
C ASP A 201 -12.21 -10.61 -2.99
N ALA A 202 -10.99 -10.24 -2.60
CA ALA A 202 -10.63 -10.02 -1.21
C ALA A 202 -11.44 -8.87 -0.58
N ALA A 203 -11.62 -7.76 -1.29
CA ALA A 203 -12.47 -6.66 -0.84
C ALA A 203 -13.93 -7.09 -0.67
N TYR A 204 -14.48 -7.82 -1.65
CA TYR A 204 -15.83 -8.35 -1.58
C TYR A 204 -16.03 -9.30 -0.38
N ALA A 205 -15.04 -10.14 -0.09
CA ALA A 205 -15.07 -11.00 1.10
C ALA A 205 -15.12 -10.18 2.40
N THR A 206 -14.34 -9.10 2.50
CA THR A 206 -14.40 -8.21 3.68
C THR A 206 -15.73 -7.48 3.79
N ASP A 207 -16.36 -7.12 2.66
CA ASP A 207 -17.69 -6.51 2.65
C ASP A 207 -18.77 -7.50 3.12
N ILE A 208 -18.72 -8.77 2.72
CA ILE A 208 -19.61 -9.82 3.23
C ILE A 208 -19.48 -9.97 4.74
N LEU A 209 -18.24 -10.04 5.26
CA LEU A 209 -18.01 -10.13 6.71
C LEU A 209 -18.63 -8.93 7.43
N ARG A 210 -18.43 -7.71 6.91
CA ARG A 210 -18.99 -6.47 7.46
C ARG A 210 -20.52 -6.48 7.44
N GLN A 211 -21.14 -6.94 6.34
CA GLN A 211 -22.59 -7.09 6.24
C GLN A 211 -23.16 -8.07 7.26
N ASN A 212 -22.41 -9.13 7.56
CA ASN A 212 -22.74 -10.13 8.58
C ASN A 212 -22.36 -9.71 10.01
N GLY A 213 -21.93 -8.45 10.22
CA GLY A 213 -21.59 -7.92 11.54
C GLY A 213 -20.21 -8.31 12.06
N THR A 214 -19.35 -8.91 11.23
CA THR A 214 -17.98 -9.30 11.58
C THR A 214 -16.99 -8.25 11.11
N ILE A 215 -16.34 -7.56 12.05
CA ILE A 215 -15.24 -6.61 11.82
C ILE A 215 -13.99 -7.16 12.48
N LEU A 216 -12.91 -7.34 11.70
CA LEU A 216 -11.69 -7.99 12.18
C LEU A 216 -10.75 -7.02 12.91
N SER A 217 -10.62 -5.78 12.43
CA SER A 217 -9.79 -4.75 13.04
C SER A 217 -10.06 -3.36 12.44
N SER A 218 -9.25 -2.36 12.81
CA SER A 218 -9.18 -1.05 12.15
C SER A 218 -8.72 -1.10 10.68
N LEU A 219 -8.18 -2.23 10.21
CA LEU A 219 -7.77 -2.43 8.81
C LEU A 219 -8.81 -3.21 7.98
N HIS A 220 -9.97 -3.56 8.55
CA HIS A 220 -10.98 -4.37 7.85
C HIS A 220 -11.50 -3.69 6.57
N GLY A 221 -11.16 -4.24 5.41
CA GLY A 221 -11.52 -3.71 4.09
C GLY A 221 -10.58 -2.61 3.56
N ILE A 222 -9.47 -2.32 4.24
CA ILE A 222 -8.54 -1.25 3.87
C ILE A 222 -7.50 -1.74 2.86
N PRO A 223 -7.35 -1.10 1.68
CA PRO A 223 -6.37 -1.49 0.67
C PRO A 223 -4.95 -1.04 1.02
N ILE A 224 -4.00 -1.98 1.03
CA ILE A 224 -2.59 -1.78 1.36
C ILE A 224 -1.71 -2.28 0.22
N LEU A 225 -0.68 -1.51 -0.13
CA LEU A 225 0.38 -1.93 -1.07
C LEU A 225 1.59 -2.49 -0.33
N LEU A 226 2.29 -3.44 -0.94
CA LEU A 226 3.48 -4.06 -0.36
C LEU A 226 4.69 -3.78 -1.24
N LYS A 227 5.88 -3.53 -0.69
CA LYS A 227 7.11 -3.53 -1.49
C LYS A 227 7.31 -4.90 -2.16
N ASP A 228 7.83 -4.91 -3.39
CA ASP A 228 7.94 -6.14 -4.22
C ASP A 228 8.98 -7.17 -3.73
N ASN A 229 9.63 -6.93 -2.59
CA ASN A 229 10.43 -7.91 -1.88
C ASN A 229 9.68 -8.63 -0.75
N ILE A 230 8.41 -8.31 -0.50
CA ILE A 230 7.58 -8.95 0.53
C ILE A 230 6.71 -10.04 -0.12
N ALA A 231 6.88 -11.30 0.28
CA ALA A 231 6.13 -12.40 -0.32
C ALA A 231 4.63 -12.31 -0.07
N THR A 232 3.87 -12.70 -1.09
CA THR A 232 2.43 -12.96 -1.02
C THR A 232 2.19 -14.41 -1.42
N ARG A 233 1.13 -15.03 -0.92
CA ARG A 233 0.79 -16.42 -1.23
C ARG A 233 0.51 -16.61 -2.74
N PRO A 234 0.79 -17.80 -3.31
CA PRO A 234 0.63 -18.05 -4.74
C PRO A 234 -0.77 -17.80 -5.31
N GLU A 235 -1.82 -18.00 -4.50
CA GLU A 235 -3.21 -17.87 -4.92
C GLU A 235 -3.59 -16.42 -5.28
N ASP A 236 -2.80 -15.45 -4.82
CA ASP A 236 -3.01 -14.06 -5.22
C ASP A 236 -2.47 -13.76 -6.63
N GLY A 237 -1.72 -14.67 -7.24
CA GLY A 237 -1.19 -14.51 -8.60
C GLY A 237 -0.19 -13.36 -8.80
N MET A 238 0.30 -12.75 -7.72
CA MET A 238 1.32 -11.69 -7.77
C MET A 238 2.72 -12.25 -7.66
N ASN A 239 3.69 -11.51 -8.20
CA ASN A 239 5.10 -11.84 -8.08
C ASN A 239 5.73 -11.22 -6.81
N THR A 240 6.91 -11.72 -6.46
CA THR A 240 7.80 -11.12 -5.45
C THR A 240 9.21 -11.23 -5.99
N THR A 241 9.69 -10.18 -6.65
CA THR A 241 10.89 -10.29 -7.50
C THR A 241 12.05 -9.42 -7.07
N ALA A 242 11.87 -8.61 -6.03
CA ALA A 242 12.81 -7.53 -5.68
C ALA A 242 13.16 -6.63 -6.89
N GLY A 243 12.23 -6.50 -7.86
CA GLY A 243 12.42 -5.72 -9.08
C GLY A 243 13.17 -6.42 -10.22
N SER A 244 13.70 -7.63 -10.01
CA SER A 244 14.48 -8.36 -11.03
C SER A 244 13.60 -9.29 -11.88
N PHE A 245 13.94 -9.46 -13.16
CA PHE A 245 13.36 -10.49 -14.02
C PHE A 245 13.81 -11.90 -13.67
N ALA A 246 14.93 -12.06 -12.96
CA ALA A 246 15.42 -13.36 -12.52
C ALA A 246 14.39 -14.13 -11.69
N LEU A 247 13.57 -13.41 -10.92
CA LEU A 247 12.54 -14.01 -10.07
C LEU A 247 11.12 -13.93 -10.66
N LEU A 248 10.95 -13.43 -11.88
CA LEU A 248 9.64 -13.32 -12.50
C LEU A 248 9.01 -14.71 -12.68
N GLY A 249 7.78 -14.88 -12.19
CA GLY A 249 7.05 -16.14 -12.19
C GLY A 249 7.45 -17.12 -11.09
N SER A 250 8.33 -16.73 -10.15
CA SER A 250 8.68 -17.58 -9.02
C SER A 250 7.51 -17.77 -8.07
N ILE A 251 7.40 -18.96 -7.50
CA ILE A 251 6.29 -19.33 -6.60
C ILE A 251 6.80 -19.38 -5.17
N THR A 252 6.30 -18.46 -4.33
CA THR A 252 6.52 -18.42 -2.88
C THR A 252 5.76 -19.54 -2.18
N PRO A 253 6.19 -19.99 -0.99
CA PRO A 253 5.48 -21.06 -0.29
C PRO A 253 4.17 -20.59 0.37
N ASP A 254 4.12 -19.37 0.89
CA ASP A 254 2.98 -18.74 1.58
C ASP A 254 3.13 -17.19 1.54
N ASP A 255 2.21 -16.47 2.17
CA ASP A 255 2.37 -15.07 2.55
C ASP A 255 3.56 -14.89 3.51
N ALA A 256 4.29 -13.78 3.36
CA ALA A 256 5.16 -13.30 4.44
C ALA A 256 4.34 -13.08 5.72
N THR A 257 4.94 -13.32 6.89
CA THR A 257 4.20 -13.28 8.16
C THR A 257 3.49 -11.95 8.40
N VAL A 258 4.11 -10.83 8.04
CA VAL A 258 3.49 -9.50 8.11
C VAL A 258 2.24 -9.39 7.22
N VAL A 259 2.25 -10.00 6.03
CA VAL A 259 1.10 -10.04 5.11
C VAL A 259 -0.01 -10.91 5.68
N LYS A 260 0.33 -12.06 6.27
CA LYS A 260 -0.62 -12.93 6.96
C LYS A 260 -1.31 -12.20 8.11
N LYS A 261 -0.56 -11.43 8.91
CA LYS A 261 -1.12 -10.57 9.97
C LYS A 261 -2.06 -9.49 9.41
N LEU A 262 -1.68 -8.81 8.34
CA LEU A 262 -2.55 -7.84 7.65
C LEU A 262 -3.87 -8.48 7.16
N ARG A 263 -3.80 -9.66 6.54
CA ARG A 263 -4.98 -10.39 6.07
C ARG A 263 -5.88 -10.85 7.21
N ASN A 264 -5.31 -11.35 8.29
CA ASN A 264 -6.06 -11.73 9.50
C ASN A 264 -6.75 -10.53 10.14
N ALA A 265 -6.17 -9.34 10.00
CA ALA A 265 -6.77 -8.08 10.42
C ALA A 265 -7.84 -7.55 9.43
N GLY A 266 -8.06 -8.25 8.31
CA GLY A 266 -9.05 -7.90 7.29
C GLY A 266 -8.56 -6.89 6.24
N ALA A 267 -7.26 -6.59 6.19
CA ALA A 267 -6.72 -5.71 5.14
C ALA A 267 -6.80 -6.37 3.76
N VAL A 268 -7.02 -5.55 2.74
CA VAL A 268 -7.00 -5.98 1.33
C VAL A 268 -5.62 -5.69 0.76
N ILE A 269 -4.91 -6.73 0.32
CA ILE A 269 -3.62 -6.55 -0.36
C ILE A 269 -3.89 -6.10 -1.80
N LEU A 270 -3.62 -4.83 -2.08
CA LEU A 270 -3.95 -4.20 -3.36
C LEU A 270 -2.97 -4.59 -4.47
N GLY A 271 -1.71 -4.80 -4.13
CA GLY A 271 -0.65 -4.98 -5.12
C GLY A 271 0.75 -4.80 -4.55
N LYS A 272 1.72 -4.72 -5.46
CA LYS A 272 3.15 -4.59 -5.21
C LYS A 272 3.65 -3.23 -5.67
N THR A 273 4.48 -2.59 -4.87
CA THR A 273 5.16 -1.33 -5.18
C THR A 273 6.55 -1.57 -5.72
N SER A 274 6.98 -0.72 -6.65
CA SER A 274 8.34 -0.75 -7.19
C SER A 274 9.37 -0.42 -6.11
N LEU A 275 10.61 -0.80 -6.37
CA LEU A 275 11.75 -0.57 -5.51
C LEU A 275 13.01 -0.31 -6.33
N SER A 276 14.06 0.12 -5.64
CA SER A 276 15.42 -0.02 -6.17
C SER A 276 15.77 -1.51 -6.18
N GLU A 277 16.22 -2.03 -7.31
CA GLU A 277 16.46 -3.46 -7.53
C GLU A 277 17.30 -4.09 -6.41
N TRP A 278 16.89 -5.27 -5.94
CA TRP A 278 17.54 -5.98 -4.82
C TRP A 278 17.72 -5.09 -3.59
N ALA A 279 16.71 -4.28 -3.30
CA ALA A 279 16.69 -3.31 -2.22
C ALA A 279 17.91 -2.36 -2.22
N ASN A 280 18.38 -1.99 -3.42
CA ASN A 280 19.53 -1.12 -3.68
C ASN A 280 20.91 -1.73 -3.38
N PHE A 281 21.01 -3.07 -3.22
CA PHE A 281 22.25 -3.74 -2.82
C PHE A 281 22.84 -4.67 -3.88
N ARG A 282 22.57 -4.39 -5.17
CA ARG A 282 23.21 -5.09 -6.30
C ARG A 282 24.57 -4.51 -6.67
N SER A 283 24.71 -3.18 -6.63
CA SER A 283 25.96 -2.47 -6.90
C SER A 283 26.04 -1.14 -6.17
N VAL A 284 27.27 -0.66 -5.99
CA VAL A 284 27.49 0.72 -5.56
C VAL A 284 27.00 1.67 -6.66
N ASN A 285 26.41 2.79 -6.26
CA ASN A 285 25.83 3.80 -7.17
C ASN A 285 24.66 3.31 -8.04
N MET A 286 23.88 2.34 -7.56
CA MET A 286 22.57 2.07 -8.15
C MET A 286 21.68 3.30 -8.12
N THR A 287 20.85 3.43 -9.16
CA THR A 287 19.88 4.52 -9.25
C THR A 287 18.67 4.21 -8.37
N ASN A 288 18.40 5.06 -7.37
CA ASN A 288 17.20 4.98 -6.55
C ASN A 288 15.95 4.85 -7.43
N GLY A 289 15.08 3.91 -7.08
CA GLY A 289 13.80 3.66 -7.74
C GLY A 289 13.86 2.97 -9.08
N TRP A 290 15.04 2.56 -9.55
CA TRP A 290 15.15 1.75 -10.76
C TRP A 290 15.21 0.25 -10.44
N SER A 291 14.48 -0.53 -11.24
CA SER A 291 14.70 -1.97 -11.38
C SER A 291 14.46 -2.41 -12.81
N GLY A 292 15.02 -3.55 -13.21
CA GLY A 292 14.80 -4.14 -14.53
C GLY A 292 13.32 -4.24 -14.86
N ARG A 293 12.51 -4.76 -13.93
CA ARG A 293 11.09 -5.02 -14.14
C ARG A 293 10.21 -3.76 -14.16
N SER A 294 10.46 -2.78 -13.29
CA SER A 294 9.62 -1.55 -13.22
C SER A 294 10.10 -0.40 -14.09
N GLY A 295 11.37 -0.41 -14.50
CA GLY A 295 12.06 0.79 -14.97
C GLY A 295 12.28 1.80 -13.84
N GLN A 296 12.49 3.07 -14.21
CA GLN A 296 12.80 4.16 -13.28
C GLN A 296 11.52 4.78 -12.69
N ALA A 297 11.30 4.62 -11.39
CA ALA A 297 10.28 5.37 -10.67
C ALA A 297 10.68 6.85 -10.52
N THR A 298 9.68 7.74 -10.47
CA THR A 298 9.87 9.18 -10.26
C THR A 298 9.05 9.70 -9.09
N SER A 299 9.62 10.62 -8.33
CA SER A 299 8.92 11.36 -7.28
C SER A 299 7.68 12.06 -7.82
N ALA A 300 6.63 12.13 -6.98
CA ALA A 300 5.44 12.91 -7.27
C ALA A 300 5.62 14.42 -7.00
N PHE A 301 6.70 14.83 -6.32
CA PHE A 301 6.93 16.22 -5.92
C PHE A 301 7.77 17.02 -6.92
N TYR A 302 8.45 16.33 -7.84
CA TYR A 302 9.16 16.95 -8.95
C TYR A 302 9.28 15.96 -10.14
N PRO A 303 9.06 16.38 -11.40
CA PRO A 303 9.21 15.50 -12.56
C PRO A 303 10.62 14.91 -12.69
N HIS A 304 10.73 13.60 -12.92
CA HIS A 304 11.99 12.84 -12.91
C HIS A 304 12.76 12.94 -11.58
N GLY A 305 12.06 13.26 -10.51
CA GLY A 305 12.64 13.50 -9.19
C GLY A 305 13.02 12.22 -8.44
N ASP A 306 14.03 12.32 -7.57
CA ASP A 306 14.48 11.22 -6.73
C ASP A 306 13.57 11.06 -5.50
N ALA A 307 12.75 10.01 -5.49
CA ALA A 307 11.94 9.64 -4.32
C ALA A 307 12.73 8.83 -3.27
N CYS A 308 14.06 8.81 -3.37
CA CYS A 308 14.97 7.94 -2.63
C CYS A 308 14.64 6.44 -2.81
N GLY A 309 15.27 5.59 -2.02
CA GLY A 309 15.10 4.16 -2.08
C GLY A 309 15.56 3.47 -0.80
N SER A 310 15.36 2.16 -0.68
CA SER A 310 14.85 1.29 -1.73
C SER A 310 13.33 1.13 -1.78
N SER A 311 12.55 1.52 -0.76
CA SER A 311 11.07 1.44 -0.78
C SER A 311 10.42 2.58 -1.59
N THR A 312 10.95 2.84 -2.78
CA THR A 312 10.65 4.01 -3.62
C THR A 312 9.19 4.07 -4.02
N GLY A 313 8.64 2.97 -4.56
CA GLY A 313 7.25 2.91 -4.99
C GLY A 313 6.28 3.01 -3.82
N SER A 314 6.63 2.46 -2.65
CA SER A 314 5.85 2.58 -1.41
C SER A 314 5.72 4.06 -1.00
N GLY A 315 6.84 4.79 -1.03
CA GLY A 315 6.88 6.23 -0.79
C GLY A 315 6.01 7.03 -1.76
N ILE A 316 6.19 6.81 -3.07
CA ILE A 316 5.43 7.53 -4.10
C ILE A 316 3.93 7.22 -3.98
N ALA A 317 3.55 5.94 -3.91
CA ALA A 317 2.16 5.50 -3.92
C ALA A 317 1.36 6.05 -2.72
N SER A 318 1.93 5.98 -1.51
CA SER A 318 1.26 6.48 -0.32
C SER A 318 1.21 8.02 -0.26
N SER A 319 2.15 8.72 -0.90
CA SER A 319 2.20 10.19 -0.87
C SER A 319 1.07 10.90 -1.60
N ILE A 320 0.46 10.23 -2.59
CA ILE A 320 -0.61 10.75 -3.45
C ILE A 320 -1.90 9.92 -3.39
N GLY A 321 -2.00 9.00 -2.43
CA GLY A 321 -3.20 8.20 -2.20
C GLY A 321 -3.49 7.19 -3.32
N LEU A 322 -2.49 6.41 -3.76
CA LEU A 322 -2.71 5.25 -4.64
C LEU A 322 -3.13 3.99 -3.87
N ALA A 323 -3.02 4.04 -2.54
CA ALA A 323 -3.59 3.12 -1.57
C ALA A 323 -3.78 3.87 -0.25
N ALA A 324 -4.43 3.26 0.75
CA ALA A 324 -4.54 3.86 2.07
C ALA A 324 -3.17 3.93 2.77
N ALA A 325 -2.33 2.92 2.57
CA ALA A 325 -0.98 2.82 3.11
C ALA A 325 -0.12 1.84 2.30
N SER A 326 1.17 1.78 2.63
CA SER A 326 2.06 0.75 2.12
C SER A 326 3.00 0.20 3.20
N LEU A 327 3.53 -1.00 2.96
CA LEU A 327 4.67 -1.54 3.69
C LEU A 327 5.95 -1.42 2.87
N GLY A 328 7.00 -0.89 3.48
CA GLY A 328 8.37 -0.90 2.98
C GLY A 328 9.26 -1.84 3.79
N THR A 329 10.52 -1.94 3.38
CA THR A 329 11.56 -2.64 4.15
C THR A 329 12.80 -1.76 4.26
N GLU A 330 13.48 -1.83 5.40
CA GLU A 330 14.71 -1.08 5.63
C GLU A 330 15.81 -1.94 6.24
N THR A 331 16.98 -1.85 5.61
CA THR A 331 18.29 -2.30 6.09
C THR A 331 18.98 -1.07 6.70
N ASP A 332 19.29 -0.09 5.84
CA ASP A 332 19.66 1.28 6.20
C ASP A 332 18.90 2.27 5.28
N GLY A 333 18.14 3.19 5.87
CA GLY A 333 17.47 4.32 5.20
C GLY A 333 16.29 3.99 4.27
N SER A 334 16.10 2.73 3.88
CA SER A 334 15.18 2.31 2.82
C SER A 334 13.67 2.46 3.10
N ILE A 335 13.23 2.87 4.28
CA ILE A 335 11.88 3.32 4.65
C ILE A 335 11.92 4.82 4.93
N VAL A 336 12.84 5.29 5.77
CA VAL A 336 12.85 6.68 6.24
C VAL A 336 13.30 7.67 5.17
N CYS A 337 14.25 7.32 4.30
CA CYS A 337 14.67 8.16 3.20
C CYS A 337 13.55 8.35 2.15
N PRO A 338 12.91 7.28 1.62
CA PRO A 338 11.77 7.48 0.73
C PRO A 338 10.56 8.09 1.45
N GLY A 339 10.42 7.92 2.76
CA GLY A 339 9.46 8.66 3.58
C GLY A 339 9.71 10.17 3.57
N SER A 340 10.97 10.58 3.83
CA SER A 340 11.46 11.95 3.77
C SER A 340 11.16 12.60 2.41
N ARG A 341 11.61 11.98 1.32
CA ARG A 341 11.48 12.52 -0.06
C ARG A 341 10.11 12.35 -0.69
N SER A 342 9.18 11.69 0.00
CA SER A 342 7.78 11.56 -0.43
C SER A 342 6.80 12.26 0.52
N ASN A 343 7.28 13.10 1.44
CA ASN A 343 6.44 13.82 2.40
C ASN A 343 5.53 12.84 3.17
N LEU A 344 6.10 11.78 3.74
CA LEU A 344 5.37 10.74 4.47
C LEU A 344 5.94 10.55 5.87
N VAL A 345 5.15 9.84 6.69
CA VAL A 345 5.63 9.20 7.90
C VAL A 345 6.06 7.79 7.56
N GLY A 346 7.25 7.40 7.97
CA GLY A 346 7.77 6.04 7.80
C GLY A 346 8.51 5.62 9.06
N ILE A 347 8.28 4.40 9.54
CA ILE A 347 8.99 3.85 10.70
C ILE A 347 9.72 2.57 10.30
N LYS A 348 11.04 2.56 10.49
CA LYS A 348 11.78 1.31 10.62
C LYS A 348 11.70 0.89 12.08
N PRO A 349 11.07 -0.25 12.41
CA PRO A 349 11.06 -0.71 13.79
C PRO A 349 12.42 -1.29 14.22
N THR A 350 12.52 -1.66 15.50
CA THR A 350 13.60 -2.48 16.02
C THR A 350 13.65 -3.80 15.26
N VAL A 351 14.86 -4.25 14.93
CA VAL A 351 15.08 -5.55 14.31
C VAL A 351 14.54 -6.63 15.22
N GLY A 352 13.58 -7.40 14.72
CA GLY A 352 12.84 -8.41 15.50
C GLY A 352 11.50 -7.94 16.08
N LEU A 353 11.07 -6.67 15.94
CA LEU A 353 9.69 -6.32 16.31
C LEU A 353 8.67 -6.88 15.30
N THR A 354 9.02 -6.84 14.02
CA THR A 354 8.21 -7.36 12.90
C THR A 354 8.97 -8.49 12.22
N SER A 355 8.28 -9.60 11.92
CA SER A 355 8.90 -10.73 11.22
C SER A 355 9.38 -10.35 9.81
N ARG A 356 10.55 -10.87 9.43
CA ARG A 356 11.09 -10.83 8.06
C ARG A 356 10.93 -12.16 7.32
N HIS A 357 10.17 -13.12 7.86
CA HIS A 357 9.93 -14.39 7.19
C HIS A 357 9.28 -14.18 5.81
N LEU A 358 9.86 -14.82 4.78
CA LEU A 358 9.53 -14.66 3.36
C LEU A 358 9.60 -13.21 2.85
N VAL A 359 10.54 -12.42 3.36
CA VAL A 359 10.96 -11.16 2.75
C VAL A 359 12.33 -11.39 2.09
N ILE A 360 12.51 -10.99 0.83
CA ILE A 360 13.82 -11.08 0.16
C ILE A 360 14.81 -10.21 0.94
N PRO A 361 15.87 -10.79 1.53
CA PRO A 361 16.69 -10.10 2.54
C PRO A 361 17.86 -9.34 1.92
N ILE A 362 18.46 -8.47 2.75
CA ILE A 362 19.87 -8.08 2.66
C ILE A 362 20.60 -8.56 3.93
N SER A 363 20.12 -8.16 5.11
CA SER A 363 20.81 -8.40 6.38
C SER A 363 19.86 -8.81 7.50
N GLN A 364 20.09 -9.97 8.10
CA GLN A 364 19.30 -10.43 9.25
C GLN A 364 19.45 -9.55 10.50
N ASN A 365 20.55 -8.81 10.60
CA ASN A 365 20.85 -7.95 11.75
C ASN A 365 20.36 -6.51 11.60
N GLN A 366 19.92 -6.11 10.41
CA GLN A 366 19.45 -4.74 10.14
C GLN A 366 18.04 -4.69 9.53
N ASP A 367 17.63 -5.72 8.77
CA ASP A 367 16.38 -5.72 8.03
C ASP A 367 15.17 -5.65 8.96
N SER A 368 14.20 -4.81 8.58
CA SER A 368 12.89 -4.70 9.21
C SER A 368 11.82 -4.32 8.20
N VAL A 369 10.59 -4.77 8.44
CA VAL A 369 9.41 -4.36 7.66
C VAL A 369 8.68 -3.26 8.43
N GLY A 370 8.33 -2.17 7.75
CA GLY A 370 7.69 -1.04 8.41
C GLY A 370 6.65 -0.33 7.55
N PRO A 371 5.62 0.26 8.17
CA PRO A 371 4.61 1.01 7.45
C PRO A 371 5.13 2.38 6.98
N MET A 372 4.63 2.79 5.81
CA MET A 372 4.78 4.12 5.24
C MET A 372 3.38 4.69 5.00
N CYS A 373 3.04 5.77 5.70
CA CYS A 373 1.69 6.34 5.70
C CYS A 373 1.72 7.87 5.71
N GLN A 374 0.57 8.49 5.48
CA GLN A 374 0.47 9.95 5.48
C GLN A 374 0.45 10.55 6.87
N SER A 375 0.18 9.75 7.90
CA SER A 375 0.11 10.19 9.29
C SER A 375 0.79 9.22 10.25
N VAL A 376 1.23 9.74 11.40
CA VAL A 376 1.74 8.93 12.52
C VAL A 376 0.65 8.00 13.07
N ALA A 377 -0.62 8.44 13.04
CA ALA A 377 -1.75 7.63 13.46
C ALA A 377 -1.92 6.36 12.60
N ASP A 378 -1.82 6.49 11.28
CA ASP A 378 -1.92 5.34 10.36
C ASP A 378 -0.72 4.40 10.50
N VAL A 379 0.50 4.95 10.67
CA VAL A 379 1.70 4.18 10.98
C VAL A 379 1.52 3.36 12.26
N ALA A 380 1.02 3.99 13.33
CA ALA A 380 0.77 3.32 14.60
C ALA A 380 -0.29 2.21 14.50
N ALA A 381 -1.37 2.46 13.73
CA ALA A 381 -2.42 1.47 13.49
C ALA A 381 -1.89 0.23 12.77
N ILE A 382 -1.06 0.41 11.73
CA ILE A 382 -0.48 -0.73 10.99
C ILE A 382 0.59 -1.44 11.80
N LEU A 383 1.50 -0.70 12.46
CA LEU A 383 2.56 -1.30 13.26
C LEU A 383 2.01 -2.20 14.36
N THR A 384 0.89 -1.79 14.99
CA THR A 384 0.17 -2.59 15.99
C THR A 384 -0.25 -3.95 15.44
N ILE A 385 -0.64 -4.02 14.17
CA ILE A 385 -1.11 -5.26 13.54
C ILE A 385 0.07 -6.17 13.14
N ILE A 386 1.14 -5.61 12.58
CA ILE A 386 2.23 -6.41 12.00
C ILE A 386 3.31 -6.82 13.02
N ALA A 387 3.42 -6.12 14.14
CA ALA A 387 4.37 -6.43 15.21
C ALA A 387 4.03 -7.75 15.93
N GLY A 388 5.03 -8.42 16.52
CA GLY A 388 4.83 -9.65 17.29
C GLY A 388 5.67 -10.84 16.83
N ARG A 389 5.88 -11.78 17.76
CA ARG A 389 6.65 -13.02 17.59
C ARG A 389 6.19 -13.85 16.39
N ASP A 390 7.15 -14.52 15.80
CA ASP A 390 7.05 -15.47 14.72
C ASP A 390 8.10 -16.57 14.91
N ASN A 391 7.71 -17.83 14.87
CA ASN A 391 8.66 -18.93 15.04
C ASN A 391 9.54 -19.14 13.81
N GLU A 392 9.13 -18.62 12.65
CA GLU A 392 9.89 -18.67 11.41
C GLU A 392 10.92 -17.52 11.30
N ASP A 393 10.96 -16.62 12.29
CA ASP A 393 11.96 -15.56 12.42
C ASP A 393 12.43 -15.43 13.88
N ASN A 394 13.57 -16.04 14.17
CA ASN A 394 14.15 -16.12 15.51
C ASN A 394 14.44 -14.75 16.15
N PHE A 395 14.68 -13.69 15.37
CA PHE A 395 14.88 -12.35 15.93
C PHE A 395 13.64 -11.83 16.64
N THR A 396 12.46 -12.27 16.20
CA THR A 396 11.21 -11.86 16.84
C THR A 396 11.00 -12.49 18.20
N LEU A 397 11.73 -13.55 18.53
CA LEU A 397 11.64 -14.19 19.84
C LEU A 397 12.33 -13.38 20.93
N ALA A 398 13.24 -12.46 20.56
CA ALA A 398 13.96 -11.59 21.48
C ALA A 398 13.15 -10.37 21.96
N GLN A 399 11.98 -10.12 21.37
CA GLN A 399 11.14 -8.98 21.73
C GLN A 399 10.55 -9.09 23.17
N PRO A 400 10.20 -7.96 23.81
CA PRO A 400 9.48 -7.95 25.08
C PRO A 400 8.21 -8.81 25.04
N ASP A 401 7.84 -9.40 26.18
CA ASP A 401 6.69 -10.33 26.25
C ASP A 401 5.36 -9.71 25.78
N LYS A 402 5.19 -8.41 26.01
CA LYS A 402 4.03 -7.66 25.54
C LYS A 402 4.44 -6.64 24.50
N VAL A 403 4.00 -6.85 23.26
CA VAL A 403 4.04 -5.82 22.23
C VAL A 403 2.94 -4.79 22.50
N PRO A 404 3.26 -3.49 22.54
CA PRO A 404 2.24 -2.46 22.75
C PRO A 404 1.25 -2.34 21.59
N ASP A 405 0.03 -1.91 21.90
CA ASP A 405 -0.85 -1.27 20.92
C ASP A 405 -0.33 0.15 20.70
N TYR A 406 0.33 0.38 19.57
CA TYR A 406 1.00 1.64 19.27
C TYR A 406 0.01 2.79 19.06
N SER A 407 -1.25 2.50 18.74
CA SER A 407 -2.30 3.54 18.61
C SER A 407 -2.59 4.25 19.93
N GLN A 408 -2.24 3.64 21.06
CA GLN A 408 -2.42 4.23 22.41
C GLN A 408 -1.39 5.32 22.73
N TYR A 409 -0.35 5.48 21.91
CA TYR A 409 0.71 6.46 22.12
C TYR A 409 0.52 7.73 21.29
N LEU A 410 -0.64 7.91 20.66
CA LEU A 410 -1.00 9.13 19.93
C LEU A 410 -1.34 10.27 20.90
N ASN A 411 -0.31 10.87 21.48
CA ASN A 411 -0.41 11.97 22.45
C ASN A 411 0.02 13.31 21.83
N ALA A 412 -0.92 14.22 21.60
CA ALA A 412 -0.60 15.55 21.04
C ALA A 412 0.34 16.38 21.93
N ASN A 413 0.44 16.06 23.23
CA ASN A 413 1.35 16.70 24.18
C ASN A 413 2.64 15.91 24.43
N GLY A 414 2.95 14.90 23.60
CA GLY A 414 4.09 14.00 23.79
C GLY A 414 5.45 14.70 23.93
N LEU A 415 5.63 15.88 23.32
CA LEU A 415 6.87 16.66 23.43
C LEU A 415 7.00 17.45 24.75
N ARG A 416 5.92 17.61 25.52
CA ARG A 416 5.95 18.41 26.76
C ARG A 416 6.81 17.72 27.82
N GLY A 417 7.93 18.34 28.16
CA GLY A 417 8.92 17.81 29.11
C GLY A 417 9.84 16.73 28.52
N ALA A 418 9.64 16.32 27.26
CA ALA A 418 10.50 15.35 26.60
C ALA A 418 11.93 15.90 26.45
N ARG A 419 12.93 15.03 26.61
CA ARG A 419 14.35 15.38 26.56
C ARG A 419 14.90 14.92 25.23
N ILE A 420 15.24 15.87 24.36
CA ILE A 420 15.56 15.63 22.97
C ILE A 420 16.99 16.05 22.68
N GLY A 421 17.80 15.13 22.17
CA GLY A 421 19.17 15.42 21.74
C GLY A 421 19.25 15.70 20.24
N VAL A 422 20.05 16.69 19.85
CA VAL A 422 20.22 17.06 18.43
C VAL A 422 21.54 16.50 17.90
N LEU A 423 21.46 15.64 16.88
CA LEU A 423 22.63 15.09 16.19
C LEU A 423 23.11 16.09 15.13
N ARG A 424 24.21 16.77 15.41
CA ARG A 424 24.85 17.74 14.51
C ARG A 424 25.92 17.09 13.64
N LYS A 425 26.76 16.19 14.14
CA LYS A 425 27.85 15.59 13.33
C LYS A 425 27.35 14.73 12.18
N ILE A 426 26.35 13.89 12.43
CA ILE A 426 25.82 12.92 11.44
C ILE A 426 25.11 13.61 10.26
N PHE A 427 24.63 14.85 10.47
CA PHE A 427 23.87 15.60 9.46
C PHE A 427 24.41 17.01 9.12
N ALA A 428 25.31 17.61 9.87
CA ALA A 428 25.83 18.95 9.56
C ALA A 428 27.30 18.95 9.15
N ASN A 429 27.94 17.78 9.14
CA ASN A 429 29.31 17.66 8.66
C ASN A 429 29.33 17.57 7.12
N SER A 430 29.99 18.53 6.48
CA SER A 430 30.14 18.61 5.02
C SER A 430 30.90 17.43 4.41
N THR A 431 31.71 16.69 5.18
CA THR A 431 32.37 15.46 4.73
C THR A 431 31.36 14.34 4.44
N PHE A 432 30.20 14.40 5.09
CA PHE A 432 29.10 13.45 4.96
C PHE A 432 27.88 14.08 4.27
N GLY A 433 28.02 15.32 3.81
CA GLY A 433 26.95 16.20 3.34
C GLY A 433 26.90 16.31 1.81
N GLY A 434 25.68 16.25 1.29
CA GLY A 434 25.34 16.46 -0.14
C GLY A 434 23.94 17.03 -0.32
N TYR A 435 23.42 17.71 0.71
CA TYR A 435 22.05 18.23 0.78
C TYR A 435 22.04 19.75 0.91
N PRO A 436 20.93 20.42 0.55
CA PRO A 436 20.83 21.88 0.61
C PRO A 436 20.96 22.41 2.05
N ASP A 437 21.74 23.47 2.24
CA ASP A 437 21.88 24.20 3.52
C ASP A 437 20.53 24.66 4.10
N TYR A 438 19.53 24.87 3.22
CA TYR A 438 18.16 25.20 3.62
C TYR A 438 17.56 24.16 4.58
N ILE A 439 17.89 22.87 4.43
CA ILE A 439 17.40 21.82 5.32
C ILE A 439 17.89 22.06 6.75
N ILE A 440 19.16 22.45 6.93
CA ILE A 440 19.74 22.78 8.23
C ILE A 440 19.05 24.03 8.81
N SER A 441 18.80 25.04 7.98
CA SER A 441 18.10 26.26 8.39
C SER A 441 16.69 25.97 8.91
N GLU A 442 15.89 25.22 8.15
CA GLU A 442 14.53 24.86 8.55
C GLU A 442 14.51 23.94 9.78
N PHE A 443 15.51 23.06 9.91
CA PHE A 443 15.67 22.23 11.10
C PHE A 443 15.97 23.05 12.36
N ASN A 444 16.90 24.01 12.29
CA ASN A 444 17.20 24.92 13.39
C ASN A 444 15.98 25.73 13.80
N LYS A 445 15.26 26.26 12.80
CA LYS A 445 14.01 26.98 13.03
C LYS A 445 12.97 26.10 13.72
N THR A 446 12.85 24.84 13.31
CA THR A 446 11.90 23.88 13.89
C THR A 446 12.23 23.59 15.36
N ILE A 447 13.51 23.45 15.72
CA ILE A 447 13.93 23.28 17.12
C ILE A 447 13.48 24.48 17.97
N GLU A 448 13.74 25.71 17.51
CA GLU A 448 13.42 26.93 18.25
C GLU A 448 11.91 27.22 18.29
N GLU A 449 11.22 27.09 17.16
CA GLU A 449 9.85 27.55 16.99
C GLU A 449 8.79 26.49 17.29
N VAL A 450 9.14 25.20 17.24
CA VAL A 450 8.21 24.08 17.49
C VAL A 450 8.60 23.35 18.76
N PHE A 451 9.76 22.72 18.81
CA PHE A 451 10.13 21.84 19.93
C PHE A 451 10.16 22.58 21.27
N LYS A 452 10.89 23.69 21.36
CA LYS A 452 10.95 24.47 22.61
C LYS A 452 9.60 25.04 23.01
N LYS A 453 8.77 25.47 22.06
CA LYS A 453 7.41 26.00 22.36
C LYS A 453 6.44 24.92 22.83
N LEU A 454 6.59 23.69 22.36
CA LEU A 454 5.84 22.53 22.87
C LEU A 454 6.36 22.03 24.22
N GLY A 455 7.43 22.64 24.75
CA GLY A 455 7.98 22.36 26.07
C GLY A 455 8.99 21.23 26.10
N ALA A 456 9.61 20.87 24.97
CA ALA A 456 10.71 19.92 24.95
C ALA A 456 12.00 20.54 25.51
N ASN A 457 12.75 19.76 26.28
CA ASN A 457 14.07 20.08 26.79
C ASN A 457 15.12 19.67 25.75
N ILE A 458 15.74 20.64 25.09
CA ILE A 458 16.68 20.39 23.98
C ILE A 458 18.13 20.36 24.50
N THR A 459 18.87 19.30 24.15
CA THR A 459 20.33 19.23 24.26
C THR A 459 20.93 19.30 22.87
N ASP A 460 21.69 20.35 22.58
CA ASP A 460 22.25 20.62 21.26
C ASP A 460 23.66 21.24 21.38
N PRO A 461 24.72 20.56 20.88
CA PRO A 461 24.70 19.24 20.26
C PRO A 461 24.58 18.09 21.28
N ALA A 462 23.99 16.97 20.85
CA ALA A 462 24.01 15.69 21.55
C ALA A 462 24.58 14.59 20.63
N ASP A 463 25.75 14.84 20.04
CA ASP A 463 26.35 13.96 19.05
C ASP A 463 26.73 12.58 19.60
N LEU A 464 26.75 11.59 18.70
CA LEU A 464 27.38 10.30 18.97
C LEU A 464 28.90 10.48 18.99
N ASP A 465 29.55 10.03 20.05
CA ASP A 465 31.02 10.04 20.11
C ASP A 465 31.63 9.13 19.01
N THR A 466 30.82 8.20 18.46
CA THR A 466 31.15 7.27 17.36
C THR A 466 30.82 7.80 15.95
N ALA A 467 30.26 9.00 15.80
CA ALA A 467 29.75 9.50 14.52
C ALA A 467 30.78 9.46 13.37
N ASP A 468 32.00 9.90 13.64
CA ASP A 468 33.07 9.95 12.63
C ASP A 468 33.59 8.53 12.27
N GLU A 469 33.57 7.61 13.25
CA GLU A 469 33.96 6.20 13.06
C GLU A 469 32.92 5.47 12.21
N ILE A 470 31.63 5.66 12.51
CA ILE A 470 30.52 5.08 11.72
C ILE A 470 30.59 5.56 10.26
N ALA A 471 30.81 6.85 10.04
CA ALA A 471 30.74 7.43 8.69
C ALA A 471 31.97 7.15 7.82
N THR A 472 33.04 6.58 8.38
CA THR A 472 34.28 6.25 7.64
C THR A 472 34.63 4.77 7.65
N ALA A 473 33.94 3.96 8.43
CA ALA A 473 34.18 2.53 8.53
C ALA A 473 33.49 1.73 7.43
N GLU A 474 34.11 0.63 7.02
CA GLU A 474 33.60 -0.32 6.03
C GLU A 474 32.89 -1.53 6.68
N HIS A 475 32.73 -1.52 8.00
CA HIS A 475 32.24 -2.67 8.78
C HIS A 475 30.82 -3.09 8.37
N GLU A 476 29.93 -2.12 8.21
CA GLU A 476 28.57 -2.38 7.74
C GLU A 476 28.57 -3.06 6.37
N PHE A 477 29.29 -2.54 5.38
CA PHE A 477 29.38 -3.17 4.06
C PHE A 477 29.95 -4.59 4.12
N ILE A 478 30.88 -4.87 5.04
CA ILE A 478 31.36 -6.25 5.28
C ILE A 478 30.19 -7.11 5.78
N VAL A 479 29.47 -6.68 6.82
CA VAL A 479 28.33 -7.41 7.38
C VAL A 479 27.27 -7.68 6.30
N LEU A 480 26.85 -6.64 5.58
CA LEU A 480 25.82 -6.74 4.55
C LEU A 480 26.21 -7.69 3.42
N LYS A 481 27.47 -7.70 2.97
CA LYS A 481 27.94 -8.61 1.91
C LYS A 481 27.89 -10.09 2.31
N TYR A 482 28.29 -10.40 3.54
CA TYR A 482 28.23 -11.77 4.05
C TYR A 482 26.79 -12.24 4.21
N GLU A 483 25.94 -11.39 4.80
CA GLU A 483 24.54 -11.73 5.05
C GLU A 483 23.70 -11.75 3.78
N LEU A 484 24.01 -10.94 2.76
CA LEU A 484 23.33 -10.97 1.48
C LEU A 484 23.47 -12.34 0.82
N LYS A 485 24.69 -12.89 0.74
CA LYS A 485 24.92 -14.20 0.12
C LYS A 485 24.15 -15.30 0.85
N ASP A 486 24.27 -15.32 2.18
CA ASP A 486 23.61 -16.34 3.02
C ASP A 486 22.08 -16.22 2.91
N GLY A 487 21.55 -15.02 3.14
CA GLY A 487 20.13 -14.73 3.13
C GLY A 487 19.46 -14.94 1.76
N ILE A 488 20.09 -14.53 0.66
CA ILE A 488 19.55 -14.78 -0.69
C ILE A 488 19.49 -16.28 -0.97
N ASN A 489 20.57 -17.02 -0.71
CA ASN A 489 20.57 -18.47 -0.93
C ASN A 489 19.50 -19.17 -0.07
N GLN A 490 19.35 -18.76 1.19
CA GLN A 490 18.31 -19.28 2.08
C GLN A 490 16.90 -18.95 1.57
N TYR A 491 16.65 -17.71 1.13
CA TYR A 491 15.35 -17.32 0.58
C TYR A 491 15.00 -18.11 -0.69
N LEU A 492 15.94 -18.20 -1.65
CA LEU A 492 15.72 -18.92 -2.91
C LEU A 492 15.43 -20.41 -2.67
N SER A 493 16.08 -21.02 -1.67
CA SER A 493 15.84 -22.42 -1.30
C SER A 493 14.41 -22.71 -0.78
N GLN A 494 13.69 -21.68 -0.32
CA GLN A 494 12.32 -21.80 0.18
C GLN A 494 11.26 -21.69 -0.93
N LEU A 495 11.64 -21.21 -2.12
CA LEU A 495 10.72 -21.05 -3.23
C LEU A 495 10.32 -22.41 -3.80
N LYS A 496 9.03 -22.58 -4.08
CA LYS A 496 8.46 -23.82 -4.64
C LYS A 496 8.91 -24.04 -6.08
N SER A 497 9.11 -22.96 -6.84
CA SER A 497 9.64 -23.00 -8.20
C SER A 497 10.23 -21.66 -8.61
N ILE A 498 11.28 -21.70 -9.43
CA ILE A 498 11.95 -20.53 -9.99
C ILE A 498 12.13 -20.77 -11.50
N PRO A 499 11.33 -20.15 -12.38
CA PRO A 499 11.35 -20.46 -13.82
C PRO A 499 12.70 -20.24 -14.52
N SER A 500 13.48 -19.28 -14.03
CA SER A 500 14.84 -18.97 -14.52
C SER A 500 15.91 -19.96 -14.04
N ASN A 501 15.57 -20.88 -13.13
CA ASN A 501 16.50 -21.74 -12.39
C ASN A 501 17.57 -20.98 -11.57
N THR A 502 17.30 -19.73 -11.18
CA THR A 502 18.24 -18.98 -10.33
C THR A 502 18.08 -19.36 -8.84
N THR A 503 18.83 -20.37 -8.39
CA THR A 503 18.69 -20.94 -7.03
C THR A 503 19.71 -20.42 -6.03
N THR A 504 20.71 -19.68 -6.49
CA THR A 504 21.79 -19.11 -5.68
C THR A 504 22.13 -17.68 -6.12
N LEU A 505 22.86 -16.94 -5.27
CA LEU A 505 23.42 -15.63 -5.65
C LEU A 505 24.32 -15.73 -6.90
N GLN A 506 25.07 -16.83 -7.05
CA GLN A 506 25.86 -17.08 -8.26
C GLN A 506 24.99 -17.20 -9.52
N ASP A 507 23.84 -17.88 -9.41
CA ASP A 507 22.92 -18.01 -10.53
C ASP A 507 22.29 -16.66 -10.90
N LEU A 508 21.99 -15.80 -9.92
CA LEU A 508 21.53 -14.43 -10.16
C LEU A 508 22.58 -13.61 -10.92
N ILE A 509 23.86 -13.68 -10.50
CA ILE A 509 24.97 -13.03 -11.21
C ILE A 509 25.04 -13.51 -12.67
N ASN A 510 24.93 -14.82 -12.88
CA ASN A 510 24.96 -15.42 -14.20
C ASN A 510 23.75 -15.03 -15.05
N PHE A 511 22.56 -14.95 -14.44
CA PHE A 511 21.35 -14.49 -15.10
C PHE A 511 21.50 -13.05 -15.60
N ASN A 512 22.04 -12.15 -14.77
CA ASN A 512 22.29 -10.76 -15.16
C ASN A 512 23.26 -10.66 -16.34
N ILE A 513 24.32 -11.46 -16.34
CA ILE A 513 25.31 -11.52 -17.45
C ILE A 513 24.66 -12.05 -18.74
N ALA A 514 23.74 -13.02 -18.63
CA ALA A 514 23.05 -13.60 -19.76
C ALA A 514 21.92 -12.71 -20.32
N HIS A 515 21.38 -11.80 -19.51
CA HIS A 515 20.27 -10.90 -19.87
C HIS A 515 20.64 -9.42 -19.60
N PRO A 516 21.72 -8.91 -20.21
CA PRO A 516 22.20 -7.56 -19.92
C PRO A 516 21.22 -6.47 -20.37
N ASP A 517 20.37 -6.75 -21.36
CA ASP A 517 19.30 -5.85 -21.79
C ASP A 517 18.19 -5.67 -20.75
N LEU A 518 17.96 -6.68 -19.89
CA LEU A 518 16.96 -6.65 -18.84
C LEU A 518 17.52 -6.14 -17.51
N GLU A 519 18.69 -6.65 -17.11
CA GLU A 519 19.24 -6.42 -15.78
C GLU A 519 20.40 -5.42 -15.80
N LEU A 520 21.26 -5.40 -16.82
CA LEU A 520 22.47 -4.57 -16.87
C LEU A 520 22.45 -3.54 -18.01
N PRO A 521 21.38 -2.73 -18.18
CA PRO A 521 21.33 -1.78 -19.27
C PRO A 521 22.38 -0.68 -19.09
N PRO A 522 22.80 0.01 -20.18
CA PRO A 522 23.83 1.05 -20.11
C PRO A 522 23.58 2.08 -19.01
N GLY A 523 24.60 2.30 -18.16
CA GLY A 523 24.53 3.20 -17.01
C GLY A 523 23.92 2.60 -15.75
N ARG A 524 23.46 1.35 -15.81
CA ARG A 524 23.03 0.50 -14.68
C ARG A 524 23.58 -0.92 -14.82
N ASP A 525 24.75 -1.01 -15.42
CA ASP A 525 25.44 -2.23 -15.87
C ASP A 525 26.44 -2.78 -14.84
N ASN A 526 26.35 -2.33 -13.58
CA ASN A 526 27.19 -2.77 -12.49
C ASN A 526 26.43 -3.72 -11.54
N GLN A 527 27.13 -4.76 -11.06
CA GLN A 527 26.69 -5.68 -10.00
C GLN A 527 27.84 -6.04 -9.04
N ASN A 528 28.75 -5.11 -8.75
CA ASN A 528 29.95 -5.37 -7.95
C ASN A 528 29.64 -5.86 -6.52
N LEU A 529 28.58 -5.37 -5.87
CA LEU A 529 28.22 -5.83 -4.52
C LEU A 529 27.80 -7.30 -4.54
N PHE A 530 27.09 -7.75 -5.58
CA PHE A 530 26.82 -9.18 -5.77
C PHE A 530 28.09 -10.01 -5.95
N LEU A 531 29.02 -9.54 -6.79
CA LEU A 531 30.30 -10.22 -7.03
C LEU A 531 31.14 -10.30 -5.73
N GLU A 532 31.20 -9.22 -4.97
CA GLU A 532 31.91 -9.17 -3.70
C GLU A 532 31.24 -10.05 -2.64
N ALA A 533 29.90 -9.99 -2.52
CA ALA A 533 29.12 -10.84 -1.62
C ALA A 533 29.32 -12.33 -1.95
N GLN A 534 29.31 -12.70 -3.23
CA GLN A 534 29.51 -14.08 -3.67
C GLN A 534 30.88 -14.65 -3.25
N ASN A 535 31.91 -13.80 -3.15
CA ASN A 535 33.26 -14.16 -2.72
C ASN A 535 33.43 -14.28 -1.19
N THR A 536 32.40 -13.95 -0.40
CA THR A 536 32.42 -14.14 1.06
C THR A 536 32.37 -15.62 1.43
N ILE A 537 32.86 -15.96 2.63
CA ILE A 537 32.98 -17.35 3.07
C ILE A 537 31.66 -17.86 3.68
N ASN A 538 31.40 -17.50 4.94
CA ASN A 538 30.19 -17.83 5.70
C ASN A 538 30.09 -16.94 6.95
N LEU A 539 28.99 -17.05 7.68
CA LEU A 539 28.71 -16.24 8.87
C LEU A 539 29.52 -16.65 10.11
N GLN A 540 30.45 -17.62 10.01
CA GLN A 540 31.39 -18.00 11.05
C GLN A 540 32.79 -17.41 10.82
N ASP A 541 33.01 -16.73 9.69
CA ASP A 541 34.27 -16.04 9.41
C ASP A 541 34.54 -14.96 10.48
N SER A 542 35.79 -14.94 10.97
CA SER A 542 36.29 -13.89 11.86
C SER A 542 36.13 -12.48 11.29
N THR A 543 36.24 -12.32 9.97
CA THR A 543 36.07 -11.03 9.29
C THR A 543 34.65 -10.49 9.51
N TYR A 544 33.65 -11.36 9.30
CA TYR A 544 32.25 -11.03 9.50
C TYR A 544 31.93 -10.82 10.98
N THR A 545 32.29 -11.78 11.84
CA THR A 545 31.94 -11.72 13.27
C THR A 545 32.59 -10.53 13.98
N ASN A 546 33.81 -10.15 13.60
CA ASN A 546 34.45 -8.94 14.12
C ASN A 546 33.77 -7.67 13.60
N ALA A 547 33.44 -7.58 12.30
CA ALA A 547 32.75 -6.43 11.73
C ALA A 547 31.38 -6.22 12.41
N LEU A 548 30.60 -7.29 12.58
CA LEU A 548 29.31 -7.25 13.26
C LEU A 548 29.43 -6.80 14.73
N ALA A 549 30.45 -7.30 15.44
CA ALA A 549 30.69 -6.88 16.82
C ALA A 549 31.05 -5.39 16.92
N ILE A 550 31.81 -4.86 15.96
CA ILE A 550 32.15 -3.44 15.88
C ILE A 550 30.91 -2.61 15.58
N ASP A 551 30.11 -2.99 14.57
CA ASP A 551 28.86 -2.32 14.21
C ASP A 551 27.90 -2.21 15.40
N PHE A 552 27.71 -3.30 16.13
CA PHE A 552 26.90 -3.31 17.36
C PHE A 552 27.48 -2.42 18.44
N ASP A 553 28.80 -2.38 18.59
CA ASP A 553 29.44 -1.51 19.56
C ASP A 553 29.26 -0.03 19.22
N LEU A 554 29.45 0.33 17.94
CA LEU A 554 29.33 1.67 17.40
C LEU A 554 27.92 2.21 17.42
N GLY A 555 26.94 1.39 17.03
CA GLY A 555 25.54 1.79 16.97
C GLY A 555 24.85 1.77 18.34
N ARG A 556 25.20 0.80 19.20
CA ARG A 556 24.53 0.57 20.50
C ARG A 556 25.34 1.17 21.65
N ARG A 557 26.26 0.37 22.22
CA ARG A 557 26.90 0.62 23.51
C ARG A 557 27.71 1.91 23.56
N ARG A 558 28.46 2.25 22.50
CA ARG A 558 29.22 3.51 22.38
C ARG A 558 28.47 4.59 21.59
N GLY A 559 27.42 4.22 20.86
CA GLY A 559 26.61 5.11 20.04
C GLY A 559 25.34 5.56 20.75
N ILE A 560 24.20 5.13 20.21
CA ILE A 560 22.87 5.61 20.60
C ILE A 560 22.64 5.48 22.11
N ASP A 561 22.92 4.32 22.70
CA ASP A 561 22.66 4.10 24.13
C ASP A 561 23.55 4.97 25.02
N ALA A 562 24.83 5.11 24.66
CA ALA A 562 25.76 5.96 25.40
C ALA A 562 25.29 7.42 25.38
N THR A 563 24.90 7.94 24.21
CA THR A 563 24.46 9.33 24.07
C THR A 563 23.14 9.57 24.79
N LEU A 564 22.15 8.69 24.63
CA LEU A 564 20.87 8.78 25.34
C LEU A 564 21.10 8.79 26.87
N LYS A 565 21.99 7.93 27.38
CA LYS A 565 22.33 7.86 28.81
C LYS A 565 23.11 9.08 29.29
N LYS A 566 24.15 9.50 28.55
CA LYS A 566 25.06 10.62 28.89
C LYS A 566 24.29 11.92 29.12
N TYR A 567 23.31 12.19 28.26
CA TYR A 567 22.51 13.41 28.33
C TYR A 567 21.10 13.18 28.92
N ASN A 568 20.80 11.95 29.35
CA ASN A 568 19.53 11.58 29.94
C ASN A 568 18.35 11.98 29.02
N LEU A 569 18.33 11.43 27.81
CA LEU A 569 17.41 11.78 26.72
C LEU A 569 16.33 10.71 26.51
N ASP A 570 15.20 11.13 25.96
CA ASP A 570 14.10 10.25 25.52
C ASP A 570 14.26 9.84 24.05
N ALA A 571 14.85 10.70 23.22
CA ALA A 571 15.14 10.44 21.81
C ALA A 571 16.22 11.38 21.27
N LEU A 572 16.80 11.00 20.15
CA LEU A 572 17.67 11.84 19.31
C LEU A 572 16.91 12.31 18.08
N ILE A 573 17.24 13.48 17.55
CA ILE A 573 16.68 14.02 16.31
C ILE A 573 17.76 14.53 15.35
N ALA A 574 17.49 14.37 14.07
CA ALA A 574 18.22 14.98 12.95
C ALA A 574 17.32 15.01 11.71
N PRO A 575 17.57 15.88 10.73
CA PRO A 575 16.99 15.74 9.41
C PRO A 575 17.27 14.35 8.84
N THR A 576 16.29 13.79 8.12
CA THR A 576 16.33 12.39 7.69
C THR A 576 17.37 12.12 6.60
N GLU A 577 17.72 13.12 5.80
CA GLU A 577 18.75 13.01 4.77
C GLU A 577 20.15 12.73 5.38
N GLY A 578 21.12 12.38 4.54
CA GLY A 578 22.50 12.12 4.99
C GLY A 578 22.65 10.77 5.70
N PHE A 579 23.57 10.70 6.67
CA PHE A 579 23.92 9.46 7.40
C PHE A 579 23.03 9.19 8.62
N THR A 580 21.88 9.87 8.73
CA THR A 580 21.00 9.80 9.90
C THR A 580 20.48 8.39 10.19
N SER A 581 20.29 7.55 9.16
CA SER A 581 19.77 6.20 9.31
C SER A 581 20.84 5.15 9.63
N SER A 582 22.12 5.40 9.37
CA SER A 582 23.17 4.38 9.55
C SER A 582 23.39 3.98 11.01
N PRO A 583 23.47 4.89 12.00
CA PRO A 583 23.58 4.49 13.40
C PRO A 583 22.44 3.58 13.88
N PRO A 584 21.14 3.89 13.65
CA PRO A 584 20.06 2.96 14.00
C PRO A 584 19.99 1.72 13.08
N GLY A 585 20.50 1.78 11.85
CA GLY A 585 20.66 0.65 10.94
C GLY A 585 21.58 -0.42 11.54
N ILE A 586 22.85 -0.09 11.76
CA ILE A 586 23.84 -1.00 12.36
C ILE A 586 23.46 -1.43 13.78
N ALA A 587 22.76 -0.58 14.54
CA ALA A 587 22.27 -0.94 15.87
C ALA A 587 21.07 -1.91 15.82
N GLY A 588 20.31 -1.94 14.72
CA GLY A 588 19.02 -2.61 14.64
C GLY A 588 17.92 -1.91 15.44
N TYR A 589 18.03 -0.59 15.64
CA TYR A 589 17.16 0.23 16.51
C TYR A 589 16.09 0.99 15.72
N PRO A 590 15.00 1.44 16.37
CA PRO A 590 13.90 2.06 15.66
C PRO A 590 14.23 3.52 15.27
N ILE A 591 13.75 3.92 14.10
CA ILE A 591 13.79 5.28 13.58
C ILE A 591 12.47 5.60 12.88
N ILE A 592 11.91 6.77 13.16
CA ILE A 592 10.70 7.28 12.49
C ILE A 592 11.00 8.62 11.83
N THR A 593 10.70 8.73 10.53
CA THR A 593 10.70 10.01 9.82
C THR A 593 9.31 10.61 9.82
N VAL A 594 9.23 11.94 9.92
CA VAL A 594 8.02 12.74 9.72
C VAL A 594 8.35 13.95 8.85
N PRO A 595 7.38 14.53 8.10
CA PRO A 595 7.65 15.70 7.27
C PRO A 595 8.21 16.90 8.04
N LEU A 596 9.31 17.48 7.54
CA LEU A 596 9.94 18.68 8.08
C LEU A 596 9.66 19.92 7.23
N GLY A 597 9.76 19.81 5.92
CA GLY A 597 9.61 20.97 5.05
C GLY A 597 9.70 20.64 3.57
N PHE A 598 9.74 21.71 2.77
CA PHE A 598 9.90 21.65 1.32
C PHE A 598 11.01 22.59 0.91
N LEU A 599 11.79 22.17 -0.09
CA LEU A 599 12.85 22.99 -0.65
C LEU A 599 12.26 24.23 -1.35
N PRO A 600 12.85 25.42 -1.18
CA PRO A 600 12.38 26.68 -1.76
C PRO A 600 12.26 26.68 -3.28
N ASN A 601 11.45 27.61 -3.81
CA ASN A 601 11.26 27.77 -5.26
C ASN A 601 12.52 28.13 -6.04
N ASP A 602 13.51 28.74 -5.39
CA ASP A 602 14.82 29.10 -5.95
C ASP A 602 15.89 28.04 -5.74
N THR A 603 15.51 26.84 -5.25
CA THR A 603 16.43 25.71 -5.12
C THR A 603 17.04 25.36 -6.47
N LYS A 604 18.37 25.39 -6.55
CA LYS A 604 19.10 25.00 -7.76
C LYS A 604 18.86 23.52 -8.03
N VAL A 605 18.31 23.22 -9.20
CA VAL A 605 18.10 21.85 -9.67
C VAL A 605 19.45 21.20 -9.95
N THR A 606 19.74 20.10 -9.28
CA THR A 606 20.89 19.23 -9.61
C THR A 606 20.46 17.80 -9.82
N THR A 607 21.37 17.01 -10.37
CA THR A 607 21.20 15.58 -10.59
C THR A 607 22.16 14.89 -9.64
N ASN A 608 21.81 13.71 -9.13
CA ASN A 608 22.74 12.96 -8.27
C ASN A 608 24.07 12.75 -9.01
N GLU A 609 25.15 13.36 -8.50
CA GLU A 609 26.46 13.46 -9.16
C GLU A 609 27.11 12.08 -9.41
N ASN A 610 26.63 11.04 -8.72
CA ASN A 610 27.18 9.68 -8.75
C ASN A 610 26.63 8.77 -9.87
N THR A 611 25.61 9.20 -10.63
CA THR A 611 25.19 8.46 -11.84
C THR A 611 25.79 9.12 -13.09
N ALA A 612 27.11 8.95 -13.25
CA ALA A 612 27.94 9.60 -14.27
C ALA A 612 27.49 9.40 -15.74
N SER A 613 26.47 8.57 -16.00
CA SER A 613 25.90 8.32 -17.33
C SER A 613 24.42 8.73 -17.49
N LEU A 614 23.63 8.89 -16.42
CA LEU A 614 22.17 9.01 -16.52
C LEU A 614 21.59 10.38 -16.18
N LYS A 615 22.32 11.24 -15.43
CA LYS A 615 21.86 12.58 -15.00
C LYS A 615 20.48 12.57 -14.34
N LEU A 616 20.01 11.44 -13.82
CA LEU A 616 18.71 11.24 -13.20
C LEU A 616 18.84 10.15 -12.11
N PRO A 617 17.96 10.17 -11.11
CA PRO A 617 16.89 11.15 -10.87
C PRO A 617 17.40 12.50 -10.35
N ILE A 618 16.52 13.51 -10.40
CA ILE A 618 16.79 14.88 -9.98
C ILE A 618 16.68 15.00 -8.46
N TRP A 619 17.73 15.50 -7.83
CA TRP A 619 17.73 15.97 -6.45
C TRP A 619 18.97 16.84 -6.22
N PRO A 620 18.84 17.97 -5.48
CA PRO A 620 17.60 18.58 -5.02
C PRO A 620 16.92 19.38 -6.15
N ALA A 621 15.66 19.77 -5.92
CA ALA A 621 14.92 20.71 -6.77
C ALA A 621 13.85 21.45 -5.97
N PRO A 622 13.21 22.49 -6.52
CA PRO A 622 12.09 23.16 -5.87
C PRO A 622 10.97 22.21 -5.44
N ASN A 623 10.29 22.53 -4.33
CA ASN A 623 9.13 21.81 -3.83
C ASN A 623 9.40 20.33 -3.44
N PHE A 624 10.65 19.89 -3.41
CA PHE A 624 10.97 18.59 -2.86
C PHE A 624 10.77 18.56 -1.34
N PRO A 625 10.06 17.57 -0.79
CA PRO A 625 9.95 17.41 0.63
C PRO A 625 11.23 16.85 1.24
N PHE A 626 11.43 17.14 2.52
CA PHE A 626 12.44 16.51 3.35
C PHE A 626 11.89 16.29 4.76
N GLY A 627 12.43 15.28 5.44
CA GLY A 627 11.95 14.78 6.72
C GLY A 627 12.81 15.13 7.93
N LEU A 628 12.23 14.92 9.10
CA LEU A 628 12.84 14.95 10.41
C LEU A 628 12.74 13.53 11.00
N SER A 629 13.88 12.97 11.42
CA SER A 629 13.92 11.66 12.07
C SER A 629 13.98 11.79 13.59
N PHE A 630 13.22 10.92 14.27
CA PHE A 630 13.41 10.60 15.69
C PHE A 630 14.04 9.22 15.79
N ILE A 631 15.10 9.10 16.59
CA ILE A 631 15.89 7.88 16.81
C ILE A 631 15.84 7.52 18.29
N GLY A 632 15.66 6.24 18.58
CA GLY A 632 15.63 5.72 19.94
C GLY A 632 16.45 4.44 20.11
N THR A 633 16.41 3.89 21.32
CA THR A 633 17.03 2.58 21.64
C THR A 633 16.09 1.43 21.24
N ALA A 634 16.54 0.17 21.36
CA ALA A 634 15.72 -1.00 21.07
C ALA A 634 14.35 -0.95 21.77
N TYR A 635 13.31 -1.29 21.02
CA TYR A 635 11.91 -1.37 21.46
C TYR A 635 11.32 -0.06 22.01
N SER A 636 11.86 1.10 21.59
CA SER A 636 11.35 2.42 21.98
C SER A 636 10.33 3.02 21.00
N GLU A 637 9.75 2.24 20.08
CA GLU A 637 8.83 2.72 19.03
C GLU A 637 7.65 3.49 19.63
N ALA A 638 7.12 3.02 20.76
CA ALA A 638 6.03 3.68 21.48
C ALA A 638 6.38 5.13 21.87
N LYS A 639 7.60 5.35 22.37
CA LYS A 639 8.09 6.71 22.68
C LYS A 639 8.29 7.54 21.42
N LEU A 640 8.88 6.94 20.37
CA LEU A 640 9.10 7.66 19.11
C LEU A 640 7.78 8.09 18.46
N ILE A 641 6.76 7.23 18.46
CA ILE A 641 5.40 7.53 17.97
C ILE A 641 4.78 8.67 18.77
N GLU A 642 4.93 8.67 20.10
CA GLU A 642 4.41 9.73 20.96
C GLU A 642 5.01 11.10 20.60
N LEU A 643 6.34 11.16 20.44
CA LEU A 643 7.06 12.39 20.11
C LEU A 643 6.75 12.87 18.69
N ALA A 644 6.77 11.93 17.72
CA ALA A 644 6.48 12.21 16.32
C ALA A 644 5.03 12.68 16.13
N TYR A 645 4.07 12.07 16.82
CA TYR A 645 2.66 12.49 16.76
C TYR A 645 2.48 13.90 17.33
N SER A 646 3.07 14.21 18.48
CA SER A 646 3.03 15.57 19.05
C SER A 646 3.58 16.62 18.08
N TYR A 647 4.72 16.33 17.44
CA TYR A 647 5.31 17.17 16.41
C TYR A 647 4.39 17.32 15.17
N GLU A 648 3.87 16.22 14.65
CA GLU A 648 2.98 16.21 13.49
C GLU A 648 1.72 17.06 13.74
N GLN A 649 1.09 16.88 14.91
CA GLN A 649 -0.12 17.62 15.28
C GLN A 649 0.14 19.12 15.38
N ALA A 650 1.30 19.54 15.88
CA ALA A 650 1.65 20.96 15.98
C ALA A 650 1.97 21.62 14.64
N THR A 651 2.47 20.86 13.67
CA THR A 651 3.04 21.43 12.44
C THR A 651 2.20 21.23 11.20
N GLN A 652 1.55 20.07 11.08
CA GLN A 652 0.77 19.64 9.91
C GLN A 652 1.54 19.81 8.59
N HIS A 653 2.88 19.63 8.59
CA HIS A 653 3.75 19.86 7.42
C HIS A 653 3.30 19.09 6.18
N LYS A 654 2.74 17.88 6.35
CA LYS A 654 2.15 17.09 5.27
C LYS A 654 1.21 17.89 4.37
N ARG A 655 0.46 18.84 4.94
CA ARG A 655 -0.57 19.65 4.25
C ARG A 655 -0.01 20.91 3.56
N ARG A 656 1.29 21.20 3.66
CA ARG A 656 1.87 22.48 3.20
C ARG A 656 2.39 22.46 1.76
N GLY A 657 2.74 21.30 1.22
CA GLY A 657 3.23 21.15 -0.16
C GLY A 657 2.43 20.12 -0.93
N MET A 658 2.37 20.34 -2.25
CA MET A 658 1.58 19.53 -3.17
C MET A 658 2.50 18.88 -4.20
N PRO A 659 2.19 17.65 -4.64
CA PRO A 659 2.75 17.07 -5.85
C PRO A 659 2.60 18.02 -7.04
N PHE A 660 3.43 17.84 -8.06
CA PHE A 660 3.21 18.56 -9.31
C PHE A 660 1.88 18.12 -9.94
N GLU A 661 1.22 19.03 -10.67
CA GLU A 661 -0.19 18.89 -11.08
C GLU A 661 -0.52 17.54 -11.74
N ALA A 662 0.34 17.07 -12.66
CA ALA A 662 0.12 15.81 -13.38
C ALA A 662 0.28 14.56 -12.49
N ALA A 663 0.98 14.66 -11.35
CA ALA A 663 1.13 13.57 -10.38
C ALA A 663 -0.06 13.41 -9.43
N ILE A 664 -1.03 14.33 -9.43
CA ILE A 664 -2.19 14.25 -8.55
C ILE A 664 -3.29 13.42 -9.24
N PRO A 665 -3.63 12.21 -8.74
CA PRO A 665 -4.70 11.43 -9.32
C PRO A 665 -6.05 12.10 -9.06
N LYS A 666 -6.86 12.19 -10.11
CA LYS A 666 -8.12 12.94 -10.12
C LYS A 666 -9.31 12.05 -9.74
N THR A 667 -9.24 10.76 -10.04
CA THR A 667 -10.31 9.81 -9.69
C THR A 667 -10.55 9.75 -8.19
N GLN A 668 -11.80 9.89 -7.76
CA GLN A 668 -12.25 9.80 -6.37
C GLN A 668 -13.34 8.71 -6.23
N LEU A 669 -13.73 8.39 -4.99
CA LEU A 669 -14.87 7.49 -4.73
C LEU A 669 -16.15 7.92 -5.45
N THR A 670 -16.38 9.23 -5.59
CA THR A 670 -17.55 9.75 -6.31
C THR A 670 -17.60 9.34 -7.78
N ASP A 671 -16.45 9.12 -8.42
CA ASP A 671 -16.39 8.72 -9.83
C ASP A 671 -16.74 7.24 -10.01
N ILE A 672 -16.48 6.41 -8.99
CA ILE A 672 -16.87 4.99 -8.95
C ILE A 672 -18.35 4.83 -8.62
N LEU A 673 -18.84 5.55 -7.61
CA LEU A 673 -20.19 5.41 -7.08
C LEU A 673 -21.23 6.19 -7.89
N CYS A 674 -20.83 7.33 -8.45
CA CYS A 674 -21.70 8.27 -9.14
C CYS A 674 -21.14 8.64 -10.54
N PRO A 675 -20.86 7.65 -11.41
CA PRO A 675 -20.27 7.90 -12.72
C PRO A 675 -21.22 8.74 -13.58
N LYS A 676 -20.64 9.68 -14.34
CA LYS A 676 -21.35 10.71 -15.13
C LYS A 676 -22.16 10.14 -16.31
#